data_AF-A0AAW3FGJ0-F1
#
_entry.id   AF-A0AAW3FGJ0-F1
#
_cell.length_a   1.000
_cell.length_b   1.000
_cell.length_c   1.000
_cell.angle_alpha   90.00
_cell.angle_beta   90.00
_cell.angle_gamma   90.00
#
_symmetry.space_group_name_H-M   'P 1'
#
loop_
_entity.id
_entity.type
_entity.pdbx_description
1 polymer ?
#
loop_
_entity_poly.entity_id
_entity_poly.type
_entity_poly.pdbx_seq_one_letter_code
_entity_poly.pdbx_strand_id
1 'polypeptide(L)'
;MKKKLLLALTLVISGSMMSHAGPADKLKIPGPDPNGRRGATVPYNRYEAEDGRFYGSAKKLVSVNCSRDDIATQASKRSYVELTNGDSLDLAIDRYGDGVTMRFTMPDSDDGMGKNSSLEVMVYDAKGKKQSEQTVDISSYNMWQYFTPGTRDPHDEKVPGSIPAFAFDEVHFKLNSKLKPGDHIVIKNLKAIACGIDFIEVENIPAMIKQPAGAINVQDYKKDYNSWLDAFNEALKEADKSSKVLYIPKGTYELDGIWRVYGDKVRIQGAGMWYTNIKFTSTKDFGGGISGGHPDHGPDGYCKDMEVCDFYMTSNLRSRYRQMAVYKAFMDVWDNSYFHDLWVEHHECGFWFGDYNGKADYCNNVVVANCRIRNNFADGVNFCQGTSNAVVYNCNVRGNGDDGLAMFPDKAAINPDDEKNNAFAYNTVELGWRAGGIAIHGGTDQRVYNNYVSDHGLASGIHVTSDFTTGYRFDNNERQEGVLIENNYVVRCGTYADPVWNNDLAGIDVFNEYGKLRNITFRNNEVYDSPFFGVRVYKDPEKILFDGLKLLGCGLSDIKDNFSTTEMSACAIRANNGSATFNNLVIANVGKDRKGNNSTWPVWTDNNKMRADAIKFIYLKNSYVVPEPPYADKTQQGGIIDPMDKLSGYNVKLEGLSWKNAKGSSNLKEGDAVTFEVKIVNTSNVDIPKGVDLAFSVKINGKSSFASRAYDGGLKAHQSIILKVNGTWKAKAGACYIEAFADPENNLPKEISKEDNKRFKKFNVHESADDMGSFTPVTGGYDLVVTKILTNTKSIKPGDRVNFSAIVANAGDQNAPAGDVLGVQFQIDGKTDVITWSDDYTQGLDSHNFVKVTACGGTVGKEWTATEGKHTVTAWIDNYGGRYADEINHGNNKFTIELNIPMEEVQYVSNPDKPDNLTGNPDENVDPIDNIKGYDVAVTGVRWEKADGNTDLKEGDKVTFKVAIKNTKNVNIPANVALAFKVSLDGGKQTFMSQSYDKGLKAGETVILSIKDAWTATPGSHVMSVLVDPENNLPAEVTKENNKQEKRFNVVGNSDDYGTFTPVTGGYDLVVTKILMNTKSIKPGDRVNFSAIVANAGDKDAPANDILGVQFQIDGKTDIITWSDDYTKGVKSHKFAKVTACGGTIGKDWIATEGKHTVTAWIDNYAGRYAGEVNHNNNKLTIELNIPTGAIRYINNADQPDNLDVIPTGVEAVNAGFGVQDTYYYDLQGRRCGTTAKGLKRGVYIHNGKKVVIK
;
A
#
# COMPACT_ATOMS: atom_id res chain seq x y z
N MET A 1 12.03 58.73 -7.25
CA MET A 1 12.16 57.30 -7.64
C MET A 1 13.24 56.53 -6.86
N LYS A 2 14.40 57.10 -6.52
CA LYS A 2 15.50 56.36 -5.85
C LYS A 2 15.24 55.88 -4.40
N LYS A 3 14.38 56.53 -3.62
CA LYS A 3 14.03 56.09 -2.24
C LYS A 3 13.04 54.93 -2.14
N LYS A 4 12.15 54.75 -3.14
CA LYS A 4 11.21 53.61 -3.18
C LYS A 4 11.87 52.33 -3.71
N LEU A 5 12.88 52.46 -4.57
CA LEU A 5 13.66 51.32 -5.06
C LEU A 5 14.58 50.74 -3.98
N LEU A 6 15.15 51.58 -3.10
CA LEU A 6 15.98 51.11 -2.00
C LEU A 6 15.18 50.36 -0.93
N LEU A 7 13.96 50.81 -0.60
CA LEU A 7 13.09 50.11 0.36
C LEU A 7 12.57 48.78 -0.18
N ALA A 8 12.28 48.70 -1.49
CA ALA A 8 11.91 47.45 -2.16
C ALA A 8 13.10 46.48 -2.27
N LEU A 9 14.31 46.98 -2.51
CA LEU A 9 15.52 46.15 -2.55
C LEU A 9 15.93 45.67 -1.15
N THR A 10 15.66 46.46 -0.10
CA THR A 10 15.91 46.03 1.29
C THR A 10 14.92 44.95 1.74
N LEU A 11 13.64 45.01 1.31
CA LEU A 11 12.66 43.95 1.57
C LEU A 11 12.90 42.67 0.77
N VAL A 12 13.44 42.78 -0.44
CA VAL A 12 13.76 41.62 -1.30
C VAL A 12 15.06 40.94 -0.87
N ILE A 13 16.01 41.68 -0.27
CA ILE A 13 17.26 41.10 0.29
C ILE A 13 17.04 40.57 1.72
N SER A 14 16.08 41.08 2.49
CA SER A 14 15.71 40.49 3.79
C SER A 14 14.87 39.21 3.68
N GLY A 15 14.27 38.94 2.51
CA GLY A 15 13.49 37.72 2.25
C GLY A 15 14.34 36.50 1.87
N SER A 16 15.62 36.68 1.55
CA SER A 16 16.53 35.62 1.08
C SER A 16 17.58 35.19 2.12
N MET A 17 17.57 35.74 3.35
CA MET A 17 18.50 35.37 4.43
C MET A 17 17.83 35.31 5.82
N MET A 18 16.55 34.98 5.91
CA MET A 18 16.00 34.46 7.17
C MET A 18 15.96 32.94 7.05
N SER A 19 17.00 32.27 7.55
CA SER A 19 16.79 30.97 8.18
C SER A 19 15.63 31.18 9.16
N HIS A 20 14.48 30.55 8.91
CA HIS A 20 13.36 30.66 9.82
C HIS A 20 13.83 30.07 11.16
N ALA A 21 13.93 30.91 12.20
CA ALA A 21 14.27 30.43 13.53
C ALA A 21 13.37 29.24 13.89
N GLY A 22 13.98 28.06 14.05
CA GLY A 22 13.29 26.81 14.33
C GLY A 22 12.75 26.80 15.78
N PRO A 23 11.86 25.87 16.13
CA PRO A 23 11.55 25.56 17.53
C PRO A 23 12.81 25.36 18.39
N ALA A 24 13.85 24.74 17.82
CA ALA A 24 15.17 24.57 18.44
C ALA A 24 15.78 25.89 18.96
N ASP A 25 15.76 26.95 18.14
CA ASP A 25 16.29 28.28 18.50
C ASP A 25 15.54 28.96 19.66
N LYS A 26 14.36 28.44 20.02
CA LYS A 26 13.49 28.97 21.07
C LYS A 26 13.46 28.09 22.31
N LEU A 27 13.97 26.86 22.27
CA LEU A 27 13.99 26.00 23.45
C LEU A 27 14.97 26.56 24.48
N LYS A 28 14.46 26.87 25.66
CA LYS A 28 15.27 27.16 26.84
C LYS A 28 15.11 26.02 27.82
N ILE A 29 16.21 25.32 28.10
CA ILE A 29 16.24 24.31 29.15
C ILE A 29 16.29 25.05 30.50
N PRO A 30 15.25 24.97 31.33
CA PRO A 30 15.26 25.60 32.64
C PRO A 30 16.28 24.89 33.53
N GLY A 31 16.92 25.66 34.41
CA GLY A 31 17.79 25.09 35.45
C GLY A 31 16.99 24.28 36.49
N PRO A 32 17.69 23.66 37.45
CA PRO A 32 17.06 22.94 38.55
C PRO A 32 16.21 23.89 39.40
N ASP A 33 14.99 23.46 39.75
CA ASP A 33 14.07 24.22 40.60
C ASP A 33 13.47 23.31 41.70
N PRO A 34 13.82 23.49 42.98
CA PRO A 34 13.31 22.66 44.07
C PRO A 34 11.79 22.76 44.25
N ASN A 35 11.18 23.87 43.83
CA ASN A 35 9.73 24.11 43.88
C ASN A 35 9.05 23.94 42.52
N GLY A 36 9.83 23.61 41.48
CA GLY A 36 9.35 23.44 40.12
C GLY A 36 8.67 22.10 39.91
N ARG A 37 8.12 21.91 38.70
CA ARG A 37 7.56 20.61 38.29
C ARG A 37 8.65 19.53 38.32
N ARG A 38 8.26 18.29 38.59
CA ARG A 38 9.13 17.12 38.45
C ARG A 38 8.48 16.14 37.49
N GLY A 39 9.13 15.80 36.38
CA GLY A 39 8.53 15.03 35.29
C GLY A 39 8.20 15.87 34.05
N ALA A 40 7.96 15.18 32.94
CA ALA A 40 7.64 15.78 31.64
C ALA A 40 6.20 16.29 31.56
N THR A 41 6.02 17.47 30.99
CA THR A 41 4.70 18.00 30.63
C THR A 41 4.34 17.48 29.25
N VAL A 42 3.25 16.74 29.18
CA VAL A 42 2.79 15.98 28.01
C VAL A 42 1.35 16.35 27.66
N PRO A 43 0.89 16.17 26.41
CA PRO A 43 -0.46 16.58 26.00
C PRO A 43 -1.57 15.62 26.46
N TYR A 44 -1.23 14.38 26.80
CA TYR A 44 -2.17 13.35 27.22
C TYR A 44 -2.44 13.34 28.73
N ASN A 45 -3.58 12.78 29.11
CA ASN A 45 -3.88 12.35 30.48
C ASN A 45 -3.97 10.83 30.53
N ARG A 46 -3.43 10.24 31.59
CA ARG A 46 -3.55 8.81 31.87
C ARG A 46 -4.82 8.49 32.64
N TYR A 47 -5.42 7.34 32.32
CA TYR A 47 -6.54 6.71 33.03
C TYR A 47 -6.14 5.27 33.33
N GLU A 48 -5.87 4.98 34.60
CA GLU A 48 -5.50 3.64 35.05
C GLU A 48 -6.68 2.69 34.90
N ALA A 49 -6.43 1.48 34.41
CA ALA A 49 -7.48 0.49 34.22
C ALA A 49 -8.13 0.08 35.54
N GLU A 50 -7.37 0.02 36.64
CA GLU A 50 -7.91 -0.36 37.94
C GLU A 50 -8.85 0.66 38.58
N ASP A 51 -8.87 1.89 38.07
CA ASP A 51 -9.81 2.94 38.49
C ASP A 51 -11.14 2.87 37.71
N GLY A 52 -11.17 2.07 36.64
CA GLY A 52 -12.34 1.83 35.81
C GLY A 52 -13.37 0.87 36.41
N ARG A 53 -14.53 0.80 35.75
CA ARG A 53 -15.54 -0.22 36.02
C ARG A 53 -15.32 -1.39 35.08
N PHE A 54 -15.33 -2.60 35.59
CA PHE A 54 -15.14 -3.78 34.76
C PHE A 54 -16.31 -4.76 34.94
N TYR A 55 -16.68 -5.43 33.84
CA TYR A 55 -17.88 -6.28 33.75
C TYR A 55 -17.52 -7.68 33.28
N GLY A 56 -18.40 -8.65 33.54
CA GLY A 56 -18.17 -10.06 33.23
C GLY A 56 -17.31 -10.73 34.30
N SER A 57 -16.31 -11.50 33.87
CA SER A 57 -15.26 -12.11 34.70
C SER A 57 -13.99 -11.28 34.80
N ALA A 58 -13.99 -10.04 34.27
CA ALA A 58 -12.87 -9.13 34.37
C ALA A 58 -12.44 -8.93 35.83
N LYS A 59 -11.12 -8.89 36.07
CA LYS A 59 -10.58 -8.73 37.43
C LYS A 59 -9.31 -7.89 37.44
N LYS A 60 -9.15 -7.13 38.52
CA LYS A 60 -7.91 -6.44 38.87
C LYS A 60 -6.87 -7.44 39.35
N LEU A 61 -5.67 -7.41 38.76
CA LEU A 61 -4.50 -8.16 39.18
C LEU A 61 -3.48 -7.18 39.76
N VAL A 62 -2.90 -7.50 40.92
CA VAL A 62 -2.01 -6.60 41.68
C VAL A 62 -0.80 -7.36 42.20
N SER A 63 0.39 -6.81 42.03
CA SER A 63 1.59 -7.37 42.67
C SER A 63 1.84 -6.73 44.04
N VAL A 64 1.41 -7.41 45.10
CA VAL A 64 1.62 -6.95 46.49
C VAL A 64 3.08 -7.08 46.90
N ASN A 65 3.73 -8.18 46.53
CA ASN A 65 5.10 -8.48 46.95
C ASN A 65 6.17 -8.07 45.94
N CYS A 66 5.78 -7.58 44.76
CA CYS A 66 6.70 -7.21 43.67
C CYS A 66 7.62 -8.39 43.31
N SER A 67 7.02 -9.58 43.16
CA SER A 67 7.75 -10.74 42.67
C SER A 67 8.13 -10.52 41.22
N ARG A 68 9.36 -10.83 40.82
CA ARG A 68 9.78 -10.71 39.42
C ARG A 68 9.10 -11.71 38.48
N ASP A 69 8.50 -12.76 39.04
CA ASP A 69 7.71 -13.74 38.28
C ASP A 69 6.27 -13.26 38.01
N ASP A 70 5.84 -12.19 38.68
CA ASP A 70 4.49 -11.66 38.57
C ASP A 70 4.44 -10.56 37.49
N ILE A 71 3.60 -10.76 36.47
CA ILE A 71 3.39 -9.80 35.39
C ILE A 71 2.94 -8.44 35.96
N ALA A 72 2.11 -8.44 37.00
CA ALA A 72 1.61 -7.20 37.59
C ALA A 72 2.75 -6.32 38.18
N THR A 73 3.93 -6.87 38.49
CA THR A 73 5.11 -6.09 38.90
C THR A 73 5.58 -5.10 37.83
N GLN A 74 5.29 -5.39 36.55
CA GLN A 74 5.69 -4.59 35.38
C GLN A 74 4.58 -3.62 34.91
N ALA A 75 3.44 -3.61 35.58
CA ALA A 75 2.33 -2.70 35.31
C ALA A 75 2.46 -1.39 36.10
N SER A 76 1.87 -0.31 35.60
CA SER A 76 1.77 0.94 36.36
C SER A 76 1.05 0.71 37.68
N LYS A 77 1.55 1.34 38.75
CA LYS A 77 1.06 1.13 40.13
C LYS A 77 0.99 -0.36 40.55
N ARG A 78 1.72 -1.22 39.82
CA ARG A 78 1.79 -2.67 39.95
C ARG A 78 0.44 -3.36 39.82
N SER A 79 -0.43 -2.83 38.97
CA SER A 79 -1.79 -3.31 38.79
C SER A 79 -2.25 -3.23 37.33
N TYR A 80 -3.09 -4.17 36.90
CA TYR A 80 -3.78 -4.10 35.61
C TYR A 80 -5.13 -4.85 35.68
N VAL A 81 -5.98 -4.68 34.68
CA VAL A 81 -7.27 -5.39 34.58
C VAL A 81 -7.20 -6.46 33.50
N GLU A 82 -7.38 -7.73 33.87
CA GLU A 82 -7.48 -8.85 32.94
C GLU A 82 -8.89 -8.93 32.33
N LEU A 83 -8.95 -9.02 31.00
CA LEU A 83 -10.14 -9.19 30.18
C LEU A 83 -10.08 -10.51 29.41
N THR A 84 -10.99 -11.43 29.72
CA THR A 84 -11.19 -12.67 28.96
C THR A 84 -12.34 -12.53 27.95
N ASN A 85 -12.70 -13.60 27.24
CA ASN A 85 -13.73 -13.53 26.20
C ASN A 85 -15.10 -13.06 26.77
N GLY A 86 -15.58 -11.91 26.31
CA GLY A 86 -16.84 -11.28 26.70
C GLY A 86 -16.68 -10.18 27.75
N ASP A 87 -15.52 -10.06 28.38
CA ASP A 87 -15.22 -9.08 29.43
C ASP A 87 -15.03 -7.67 28.87
N SER A 88 -15.30 -6.67 29.71
CA SER A 88 -15.08 -5.27 29.33
C SER A 88 -14.63 -4.41 30.49
N LEU A 89 -13.87 -3.36 30.15
CA LEU A 89 -13.43 -2.28 31.01
C LEU A 89 -14.06 -0.97 30.52
N ASP A 90 -14.59 -0.17 31.42
CA ASP A 90 -15.30 1.08 31.20
C ASP A 90 -14.63 2.20 32.00
N LEU A 91 -14.07 3.16 31.27
CA LEU A 91 -13.31 4.29 31.81
C LEU A 91 -14.05 5.59 31.52
N ALA A 92 -14.32 6.35 32.58
CA ALA A 92 -14.89 7.69 32.47
C ALA A 92 -13.80 8.71 32.13
N ILE A 93 -14.05 9.53 31.11
CA ILE A 93 -13.10 10.50 30.57
C ILE A 93 -13.46 11.90 31.06
N ASP A 94 -12.46 12.68 31.49
CA ASP A 94 -12.68 14.00 32.07
C ASP A 94 -12.23 15.17 31.17
N ARG A 95 -11.86 14.85 29.92
CA ARG A 95 -11.33 15.83 28.95
C ARG A 95 -11.75 15.54 27.51
N TYR A 96 -11.39 16.47 26.63
CA TYR A 96 -11.50 16.25 25.18
C TYR A 96 -10.30 15.46 24.67
N GLY A 97 -10.55 14.51 23.77
CA GLY A 97 -9.48 13.78 23.09
C GLY A 97 -9.98 12.86 21.99
N ASP A 98 -9.14 12.62 20.99
CA ASP A 98 -9.40 11.74 19.87
C ASP A 98 -8.21 10.82 19.55
N GLY A 99 -7.04 11.03 20.17
CA GLY A 99 -5.92 10.10 20.16
C GLY A 99 -5.88 9.31 21.46
N VAL A 100 -5.74 7.99 21.35
CA VAL A 100 -5.63 7.06 22.48
C VAL A 100 -4.37 6.23 22.33
N THR A 101 -3.56 6.16 23.39
CA THR A 101 -2.54 5.12 23.58
C THR A 101 -3.05 4.14 24.62
N MET A 102 -2.99 2.84 24.36
CA MET A 102 -3.41 1.80 25.30
C MET A 102 -2.21 0.92 25.62
N ARG A 103 -1.84 0.85 26.90
CA ARG A 103 -0.80 -0.08 27.38
C ARG A 103 -1.46 -1.38 27.81
N PHE A 104 -1.02 -2.49 27.23
CA PHE A 104 -1.65 -3.79 27.38
C PHE A 104 -0.63 -4.92 27.57
N THR A 105 -1.11 -6.06 28.07
CA THR A 105 -0.36 -7.32 28.10
C THR A 105 -1.19 -8.43 27.46
N MET A 106 -0.54 -9.39 26.82
CA MET A 106 -1.16 -10.62 26.32
C MET A 106 -0.11 -11.75 26.22
N PRO A 107 -0.53 -13.02 26.25
CA PRO A 107 0.39 -14.15 26.22
C PRO A 107 1.22 -14.20 24.94
N ASP A 108 2.48 -14.59 25.08
CA ASP A 108 3.39 -14.91 23.98
C ASP A 108 3.03 -16.24 23.28
N SER A 109 3.63 -16.49 22.11
CA SER A 109 3.69 -17.83 21.50
C SER A 109 4.87 -18.62 22.07
N ASP A 110 4.81 -19.95 21.98
CA ASP A 110 5.86 -20.81 22.54
C ASP A 110 7.22 -20.63 21.84
N ASP A 111 7.22 -20.18 20.58
CA ASP A 111 8.41 -19.86 19.78
C ASP A 111 8.85 -18.39 19.88
N GLY A 112 8.19 -17.57 20.70
CA GLY A 112 8.50 -16.14 20.89
C GLY A 112 8.09 -15.24 19.72
N MET A 113 7.46 -15.76 18.68
CA MET A 113 7.01 -14.97 17.52
C MET A 113 5.76 -14.12 17.79
N GLY A 114 5.27 -14.12 19.03
CA GLY A 114 4.09 -13.40 19.46
C GLY A 114 2.76 -13.98 18.97
N LYS A 115 1.68 -13.42 19.51
CA LYS A 115 0.31 -13.71 19.10
C LYS A 115 -0.38 -12.42 18.69
N ASN A 116 -1.30 -12.53 17.74
CA ASN A 116 -2.18 -11.43 17.32
C ASN A 116 -3.58 -11.63 17.92
N SER A 117 -4.19 -10.53 18.34
CA SER A 117 -5.57 -10.46 18.83
C SER A 117 -6.17 -9.10 18.47
N SER A 118 -7.39 -8.84 18.93
CA SER A 118 -8.00 -7.51 18.81
C SER A 118 -8.96 -7.23 19.96
N LEU A 119 -9.19 -5.95 20.22
CA LEU A 119 -10.11 -5.41 21.21
C LEU A 119 -11.16 -4.54 20.53
N GLU A 120 -12.42 -4.62 20.95
CA GLU A 120 -13.43 -3.66 20.53
C GLU A 120 -13.39 -2.44 21.46
N VAL A 121 -13.28 -1.25 20.89
CA VAL A 121 -13.27 0.02 21.60
C VAL A 121 -14.51 0.81 21.21
N MET A 122 -15.33 1.14 22.20
CA MET A 122 -16.56 1.92 22.01
C MET A 122 -16.49 3.23 22.79
N VAL A 123 -17.11 4.27 22.24
CA VAL A 123 -17.32 5.55 22.92
C VAL A 123 -18.79 5.70 23.23
N TYR A 124 -19.12 5.95 24.49
CA TYR A 124 -20.47 6.28 24.94
C TYR A 124 -20.49 7.73 25.44
N ASP A 125 -21.55 8.46 25.11
CA ASP A 125 -21.73 9.79 25.70
C ASP A 125 -22.08 9.69 27.20
N ALA A 126 -22.01 10.82 27.90
CA ALA A 126 -22.39 10.93 29.32
C ALA A 126 -23.82 10.44 29.66
N LYS A 127 -24.69 10.20 28.66
CA LYS A 127 -26.05 9.68 28.84
C LYS A 127 -26.16 8.18 28.53
N GLY A 128 -25.05 7.52 28.23
CA GLY A 128 -24.99 6.09 27.91
C GLY A 128 -25.36 5.75 26.46
N LYS A 129 -25.38 6.72 25.54
CA LYS A 129 -25.62 6.45 24.12
C LYS A 129 -24.28 6.22 23.40
N LYS A 130 -24.13 5.04 22.76
CA LYS A 130 -22.97 4.71 21.93
C LYS A 130 -22.84 5.72 20.77
N GLN A 131 -21.70 6.40 20.70
CA GLN A 131 -21.32 7.33 19.63
C GLN A 131 -20.56 6.61 18.52
N SER A 132 -19.62 5.74 18.88
CA SER A 132 -18.81 4.97 17.94
C SER A 132 -18.37 3.61 18.50
N GLU A 133 -17.89 2.77 17.60
CA GLU A 133 -17.27 1.46 17.85
C GLU A 133 -16.19 1.24 16.80
N GLN A 134 -15.06 0.65 17.21
CA GLN A 134 -13.97 0.27 16.32
C GLN A 134 -13.20 -0.92 16.91
N THR A 135 -12.65 -1.75 16.03
CA THR A 135 -11.72 -2.82 16.41
C THR A 135 -10.29 -2.27 16.42
N VAL A 136 -9.53 -2.56 17.47
CA VAL A 136 -8.11 -2.21 17.61
C VAL A 136 -7.31 -3.51 17.66
N ASP A 137 -6.42 -3.68 16.70
CA ASP A 137 -5.52 -4.83 16.64
C ASP A 137 -4.41 -4.68 17.70
N ILE A 138 -4.08 -5.79 18.35
CA ILE A 138 -3.00 -5.89 19.33
C ILE A 138 -2.12 -7.10 19.01
N SER A 139 -0.84 -7.01 19.34
CA SER A 139 0.13 -8.08 19.11
C SER A 139 1.12 -8.16 20.25
N SER A 140 1.60 -9.37 20.56
CA SER A 140 2.75 -9.56 21.45
C SER A 140 4.07 -9.75 20.71
N TYR A 141 4.15 -9.41 19.42
CA TYR A 141 5.33 -9.61 18.59
C TYR A 141 6.60 -8.90 19.12
N ASN A 142 6.46 -7.68 19.63
CA ASN A 142 7.56 -6.91 20.20
C ASN A 142 7.74 -7.11 21.70
N MET A 143 6.77 -7.79 22.35
CA MET A 143 6.78 -8.08 23.77
C MET A 143 7.68 -9.28 24.09
N TRP A 144 7.91 -9.46 25.38
CA TRP A 144 8.54 -10.62 26.00
C TRP A 144 10.04 -10.76 25.71
N GLN A 145 10.81 -10.75 26.78
CA GLN A 145 12.23 -11.10 26.82
C GLN A 145 12.44 -12.01 28.04
N TYR A 146 13.18 -13.10 27.86
CA TYR A 146 13.26 -14.17 28.86
C TYR A 146 14.68 -14.31 29.43
N PHE A 147 14.88 -14.00 30.70
CA PHE A 147 16.20 -14.00 31.33
C PHE A 147 16.51 -15.31 32.04
N THR A 148 17.65 -15.92 31.73
CA THR A 148 18.22 -16.97 32.58
C THR A 148 19.10 -16.32 33.66
N PRO A 149 18.80 -16.45 34.96
CA PRO A 149 19.63 -15.83 36.01
C PRO A 149 21.11 -16.23 35.89
N GLY A 150 22.00 -15.26 35.99
CA GLY A 150 23.45 -15.38 35.79
C GLY A 150 23.92 -15.18 34.35
N THR A 151 23.02 -14.90 33.40
CA THR A 151 23.35 -14.63 32.00
C THR A 151 23.00 -13.19 31.62
N ARG A 152 23.88 -12.52 30.88
CA ARG A 152 23.71 -11.10 30.50
C ARG A 152 22.58 -10.89 29.48
N ASP A 153 22.36 -11.85 28.58
CA ASP A 153 21.47 -11.69 27.44
C ASP A 153 20.15 -12.42 27.64
N PRO A 154 19.00 -11.79 27.32
CA PRO A 154 17.73 -12.48 27.28
C PRO A 154 17.67 -13.46 26.10
N HIS A 155 16.80 -14.45 26.25
CA HIS A 155 16.27 -15.25 25.15
C HIS A 155 15.07 -14.54 24.54
N ASP A 156 14.90 -14.67 23.22
CA ASP A 156 13.74 -14.13 22.52
C ASP A 156 12.56 -15.11 22.55
N GLU A 157 12.80 -16.36 22.91
CA GLU A 157 11.82 -17.42 23.09
C GLU A 157 11.76 -17.89 24.55
N LYS A 158 10.63 -18.49 24.93
CA LYS A 158 10.42 -18.95 26.31
C LYS A 158 11.30 -20.16 26.63
N VAL A 159 12.20 -19.99 27.60
CA VAL A 159 13.07 -21.07 28.11
C VAL A 159 12.63 -21.51 29.52
N PRO A 160 12.65 -22.82 29.86
CA PRO A 160 12.29 -23.29 31.20
C PRO A 160 13.12 -22.62 32.32
N GLY A 161 12.44 -22.09 33.34
CA GLY A 161 13.08 -21.44 34.49
C GLY A 161 13.56 -20.00 34.23
N SER A 162 13.32 -19.46 33.03
CA SER A 162 13.61 -18.05 32.73
C SER A 162 12.60 -17.10 33.39
N ILE A 163 13.07 -15.89 33.70
CA ILE A 163 12.28 -14.79 34.25
C ILE A 163 11.75 -13.94 33.09
N PRO A 164 10.43 -13.78 32.91
CA PRO A 164 9.87 -12.95 31.86
C PRO A 164 9.96 -11.46 32.19
N ALA A 165 10.42 -10.68 31.23
CA ALA A 165 10.43 -9.23 31.23
C ALA A 165 9.76 -8.70 29.95
N PHE A 166 9.59 -7.38 29.86
CA PHE A 166 8.91 -6.72 28.74
C PHE A 166 7.49 -7.28 28.49
N ALA A 167 6.77 -7.55 29.58
CA ALA A 167 5.47 -8.23 29.54
C ALA A 167 4.31 -7.32 29.09
N PHE A 168 4.56 -6.05 28.79
CA PHE A 168 3.57 -5.07 28.33
C PHE A 168 4.10 -4.29 27.13
N ASP A 169 3.18 -3.89 26.26
CA ASP A 169 3.45 -3.04 25.11
C ASP A 169 2.33 -2.01 24.93
N GLU A 170 2.49 -1.10 23.98
CA GLU A 170 1.54 -0.03 23.68
C GLU A 170 1.01 -0.13 22.24
N VAL A 171 -0.26 0.22 22.07
CA VAL A 171 -0.84 0.50 20.76
C VAL A 171 -1.45 1.89 20.80
N HIS A 172 -1.31 2.65 19.72
CA HIS A 172 -1.94 3.96 19.59
C HIS A 172 -2.88 4.03 18.39
N PHE A 173 -4.00 4.72 18.57
CA PHE A 173 -5.04 4.81 17.55
C PHE A 173 -5.87 6.09 17.70
N LYS A 174 -6.44 6.53 16.58
CA LYS A 174 -7.43 7.61 16.56
C LYS A 174 -8.84 7.04 16.75
N LEU A 175 -9.64 7.69 17.57
CA LEU A 175 -11.05 7.34 17.78
C LEU A 175 -11.93 7.81 16.62
N ASN A 176 -12.92 6.97 16.27
CA ASN A 176 -13.99 7.30 15.33
C ASN A 176 -14.93 8.42 15.83
N SER A 177 -14.90 8.73 17.13
CA SER A 177 -15.61 9.86 17.73
C SER A 177 -14.77 10.50 18.83
N LYS A 178 -14.66 11.83 18.77
CA LYS A 178 -13.93 12.62 19.75
C LYS A 178 -14.63 12.57 21.11
N LEU A 179 -13.88 12.21 22.15
CA LEU A 179 -14.31 12.21 23.54
C LEU A 179 -14.52 13.64 24.05
N LYS A 180 -15.45 13.77 25.00
CA LYS A 180 -15.74 14.98 25.77
C LYS A 180 -15.73 14.64 27.26
N PRO A 181 -15.54 15.63 28.16
CA PRO A 181 -15.70 15.41 29.59
C PRO A 181 -17.05 14.76 29.93
N GLY A 182 -17.03 13.65 30.65
CA GLY A 182 -18.18 12.84 31.02
C GLY A 182 -18.49 11.68 30.07
N ASP A 183 -17.87 11.63 28.89
CA ASP A 183 -17.98 10.47 28.00
C ASP A 183 -17.21 9.27 28.58
N HIS A 184 -17.55 8.09 28.09
CA HIS A 184 -16.96 6.82 28.52
C HIS A 184 -16.30 6.11 27.35
N ILE A 185 -15.11 5.58 27.56
CA ILE A 185 -14.44 4.64 26.65
C ILE A 185 -14.55 3.24 27.23
N VAL A 186 -15.13 2.33 26.45
CA VAL A 186 -15.33 0.92 26.82
C VAL A 186 -14.44 0.05 25.95
N ILE A 187 -13.55 -0.72 26.57
CA ILE A 187 -12.65 -1.67 25.94
C ILE A 187 -13.19 -3.07 26.21
N LYS A 188 -13.48 -3.84 25.17
CA LYS A 188 -14.10 -5.15 25.27
C LYS A 188 -13.28 -6.21 24.54
N ASN A 189 -13.03 -7.34 25.20
CA ASN A 189 -12.41 -8.49 24.58
C ASN A 189 -13.48 -9.46 24.04
N LEU A 190 -13.45 -9.74 22.74
CA LEU A 190 -14.32 -10.74 22.08
C LEU A 190 -13.53 -11.96 21.58
N LYS A 191 -12.25 -12.06 21.94
CA LYS A 191 -11.35 -13.12 21.50
C LYS A 191 -11.11 -14.12 22.64
N ALA A 192 -10.68 -15.32 22.27
CA ALA A 192 -10.35 -16.38 23.24
C ALA A 192 -9.06 -16.09 24.03
N ILE A 193 -8.16 -15.28 23.46
CA ILE A 193 -6.91 -14.90 24.13
C ILE A 193 -7.23 -13.85 25.19
N ALA A 194 -6.92 -14.15 26.45
CA ALA A 194 -7.00 -13.17 27.54
C ALA A 194 -5.96 -12.07 27.33
N CYS A 195 -6.33 -10.83 27.64
CA CYS A 195 -5.43 -9.67 27.61
C CYS A 195 -5.59 -8.86 28.89
N GLY A 196 -4.56 -8.12 29.26
CA GLY A 196 -4.61 -7.19 30.38
C GLY A 196 -4.51 -5.76 29.89
N ILE A 197 -5.29 -4.86 30.47
CA ILE A 197 -5.16 -3.41 30.25
C ILE A 197 -4.52 -2.80 31.48
N ASP A 198 -3.39 -2.12 31.30
CA ASP A 198 -2.72 -1.36 32.37
C ASP A 198 -3.36 0.01 32.48
N PHE A 199 -3.30 0.81 31.41
CA PHE A 199 -3.94 2.12 31.33
C PHE A 199 -4.21 2.52 29.89
N ILE A 200 -4.96 3.62 29.75
CA ILE A 200 -5.00 4.39 28.51
C ILE A 200 -4.50 5.82 28.73
N GLU A 201 -3.90 6.41 27.70
CA GLU A 201 -3.56 7.82 27.62
C GLU A 201 -4.44 8.47 26.54
N VAL A 202 -5.10 9.57 26.89
CA VAL A 202 -6.02 10.28 25.99
C VAL A 202 -5.54 11.72 25.77
N GLU A 203 -5.40 12.10 24.51
CA GLU A 203 -5.05 13.45 24.05
C GLU A 203 -5.91 13.91 22.88
N ASN A 204 -5.98 15.23 22.66
CA ASN A 204 -6.36 15.70 21.34
C ASN A 204 -5.15 15.60 20.42
N ILE A 205 -5.36 15.01 19.25
CA ILE A 205 -4.35 14.99 18.21
C ILE A 205 -4.12 16.45 17.75
N PRO A 206 -2.89 16.99 17.81
CA PRO A 206 -2.58 18.32 17.28
C PRO A 206 -2.89 18.41 15.79
N ALA A 207 -3.07 19.61 15.23
CA ALA A 207 -3.24 19.70 13.78
C ALA A 207 -1.99 19.23 13.05
N MET A 208 -2.20 18.60 11.90
CA MET A 208 -1.14 18.19 11.00
C MET A 208 -0.26 19.40 10.62
N ILE A 209 1.04 19.22 10.70
CA ILE A 209 2.02 20.21 10.25
C ILE A 209 2.04 20.15 8.72
N LYS A 210 2.02 21.31 8.07
CA LYS A 210 2.03 21.41 6.61
C LYS A 210 3.46 21.52 6.10
N GLN A 211 3.69 21.08 4.86
CA GLN A 211 4.96 21.25 4.17
C GLN A 211 5.40 22.73 4.22
N PRO A 212 6.56 23.04 4.84
CA PRO A 212 7.07 24.41 4.87
C PRO A 212 7.38 24.93 3.46
N ALA A 213 7.25 26.24 3.26
CA ALA A 213 7.58 26.86 1.99
C ALA A 213 9.07 26.61 1.63
N GLY A 214 9.33 26.12 0.42
CA GLY A 214 10.68 25.80 -0.05
C GLY A 214 11.28 24.49 0.47
N ALA A 215 10.55 23.71 1.28
CA ALA A 215 10.99 22.40 1.73
C ALA A 215 11.04 21.36 0.60
N ILE A 216 12.03 20.48 0.65
CA ILE A 216 12.16 19.29 -0.20
C ILE A 216 11.21 18.22 0.33
N ASN A 217 10.34 17.67 -0.50
CA ASN A 217 9.36 16.65 -0.08
C ASN A 217 9.80 15.26 -0.53
N VAL A 218 9.91 14.31 0.40
CA VAL A 218 10.34 12.92 0.09
C VAL A 218 9.47 12.23 -0.97
N GLN A 219 8.18 12.56 -1.05
CA GLN A 219 7.27 11.95 -2.01
C GLN A 219 7.59 12.34 -3.46
N ASP A 220 8.21 13.51 -3.67
CA ASP A 220 8.56 13.99 -5.02
C ASP A 220 9.63 13.11 -5.69
N TYR A 221 10.40 12.36 -4.89
CA TYR A 221 11.48 11.48 -5.31
C TYR A 221 11.03 10.03 -5.46
N LYS A 222 9.96 9.60 -4.77
CA LYS A 222 9.55 8.18 -4.77
C LYS A 222 9.21 7.63 -6.17
N LYS A 223 8.80 8.49 -7.10
CA LYS A 223 8.49 8.09 -8.49
C LYS A 223 9.72 7.60 -9.27
N ASP A 224 10.92 7.99 -8.85
CA ASP A 224 12.18 7.69 -9.53
C ASP A 224 12.92 6.50 -8.88
N TYR A 225 12.42 5.99 -7.74
CA TYR A 225 13.06 4.93 -6.95
C TYR A 225 12.07 3.85 -6.51
N ASN A 226 12.51 2.59 -6.52
CA ASN A 226 11.67 1.46 -6.10
C ASN A 226 11.49 1.39 -4.57
N SER A 227 12.54 1.65 -3.80
CA SER A 227 12.51 1.68 -2.32
C SER A 227 12.18 3.08 -1.79
N TRP A 228 11.63 3.17 -0.58
CA TRP A 228 11.55 4.45 0.13
C TRP A 228 12.91 4.92 0.64
N LEU A 229 13.79 3.99 1.02
CA LEU A 229 15.13 4.28 1.51
C LEU A 229 15.94 5.08 0.49
N ASP A 230 15.94 4.67 -0.78
CA ASP A 230 16.63 5.41 -1.85
C ASP A 230 16.02 6.78 -2.09
N ALA A 231 14.69 6.88 -2.05
CA ALA A 231 13.99 8.16 -2.20
C ALA A 231 14.32 9.14 -1.05
N PHE A 232 14.41 8.64 0.19
CA PHE A 232 14.81 9.42 1.36
C PHE A 232 16.27 9.88 1.24
N ASN A 233 17.16 8.98 0.83
CA ASN A 233 18.57 9.31 0.61
C ASN A 233 18.73 10.41 -0.45
N GLU A 234 18.01 10.34 -1.56
CA GLU A 234 18.12 11.36 -2.61
C GLU A 234 17.49 12.70 -2.20
N ALA A 235 16.32 12.67 -1.54
CA ALA A 235 15.69 13.88 -1.03
C ALA A 235 16.56 14.58 0.03
N LEU A 236 17.23 13.80 0.90
CA LEU A 236 18.16 14.33 1.89
C LEU A 236 19.36 15.02 1.22
N LYS A 237 19.98 14.40 0.21
CA LYS A 237 21.09 15.02 -0.54
C LYS A 237 20.69 16.35 -1.13
N GLU A 238 19.47 16.49 -1.64
CA GLU A 238 19.01 17.77 -2.18
C GLU A 238 18.73 18.81 -1.08
N ALA A 239 18.19 18.38 0.05
CA ALA A 239 18.01 19.26 1.21
C ALA A 239 19.36 19.79 1.72
N ASP A 240 20.37 18.92 1.80
CA ASP A 240 21.72 19.23 2.27
C ASP A 240 22.43 20.27 1.38
N LYS A 241 22.40 20.11 0.05
CA LYS A 241 23.01 21.09 -0.89
C LYS A 241 22.59 22.54 -0.67
N SER A 242 21.42 22.77 -0.06
CA SER A 242 20.83 24.09 0.14
C SER A 242 20.47 24.40 1.59
N SER A 243 20.89 23.59 2.57
CA SER A 243 20.50 23.70 3.99
C SER A 243 19.00 23.92 4.18
N LYS A 244 18.20 23.08 3.52
CA LYS A 244 16.73 23.17 3.48
C LYS A 244 16.07 22.19 4.45
N VAL A 245 14.77 22.39 4.65
CA VAL A 245 13.92 21.41 5.31
C VAL A 245 13.68 20.23 4.36
N LEU A 246 14.00 19.01 4.82
CA LEU A 246 13.48 17.77 4.28
C LEU A 246 12.15 17.47 4.98
N TYR A 247 11.05 17.58 4.24
CA TYR A 247 9.71 17.36 4.75
C TYR A 247 9.21 15.94 4.42
N ILE A 248 8.70 15.25 5.44
CA ILE A 248 8.11 13.92 5.35
C ILE A 248 6.59 14.07 5.60
N PRO A 249 5.75 14.00 4.54
CA PRO A 249 4.31 14.16 4.69
C PRO A 249 3.64 13.12 5.60
N LYS A 250 2.34 13.30 5.84
CA LYS A 250 1.49 12.27 6.44
C LYS A 250 1.58 10.97 5.63
N GLY A 251 1.73 9.84 6.32
CA GLY A 251 1.78 8.52 5.73
C GLY A 251 2.64 7.55 6.51
N THR A 252 2.60 6.27 6.12
CA THR A 252 3.53 5.24 6.58
C THR A 252 4.58 4.98 5.53
N TYR A 253 5.85 5.09 5.91
CA TYR A 253 7.01 4.96 5.04
C TYR A 253 7.83 3.75 5.50
N GLU A 254 7.85 2.72 4.66
CA GLU A 254 8.54 1.46 4.96
C GLU A 254 9.98 1.51 4.46
N LEU A 255 10.94 1.51 5.39
CA LEU A 255 12.37 1.46 5.11
C LEU A 255 12.87 0.03 5.31
N ASP A 256 13.68 -0.46 4.38
CA ASP A 256 14.17 -1.85 4.31
C ASP A 256 15.61 -2.01 4.80
N GLY A 257 16.22 -0.94 5.32
CA GLY A 257 17.59 -0.90 5.83
C GLY A 257 17.86 0.34 6.67
N ILE A 258 19.08 0.47 7.20
CA ILE A 258 19.54 1.65 7.93
C ILE A 258 19.47 2.89 7.03
N TRP A 259 18.81 3.95 7.52
CA TRP A 259 18.87 5.26 6.88
C TRP A 259 20.11 6.01 7.36
N ARG A 260 21.13 6.05 6.50
CA ARG A 260 22.37 6.79 6.76
C ARG A 260 22.17 8.25 6.37
N VAL A 261 22.21 9.13 7.37
CA VAL A 261 22.00 10.56 7.22
C VAL A 261 23.34 11.25 7.12
N TYR A 262 23.48 12.09 6.10
CA TYR A 262 24.59 13.01 5.92
C TYR A 262 23.97 14.38 5.65
N GLY A 263 23.95 15.28 6.64
CA GLY A 263 23.50 16.66 6.48
C GLY A 263 24.27 17.69 7.33
N ASP A 264 24.43 18.91 6.80
CA ASP A 264 24.87 20.10 7.54
C ASP A 264 23.76 21.17 7.49
N LYS A 265 23.25 21.59 8.65
CA LYS A 265 22.14 22.58 8.78
C LYS A 265 20.87 22.14 8.04
N VAL A 266 20.56 20.84 8.09
CA VAL A 266 19.33 20.28 7.52
C VAL A 266 18.31 20.06 8.63
N ARG A 267 17.06 20.45 8.37
CA ARG A 267 15.93 20.06 9.21
C ARG A 267 15.14 18.93 8.58
N ILE A 268 15.07 17.78 9.24
CA ILE A 268 14.21 16.64 8.87
C ILE A 268 12.91 16.76 9.67
N GLN A 269 11.80 17.08 9.00
CA GLN A 269 10.53 17.41 9.65
C GLN A 269 9.38 16.56 9.10
N GLY A 270 8.68 15.86 9.98
CA GLY A 270 7.43 15.17 9.66
C GLY A 270 6.19 16.08 9.72
N ALA A 271 5.02 15.49 9.54
CA ALA A 271 3.72 16.16 9.63
C ALA A 271 3.11 16.14 11.05
N GLY A 272 3.86 15.64 12.04
CA GLY A 272 3.48 15.41 13.43
C GLY A 272 3.51 13.92 13.80
N MET A 273 3.75 13.60 15.08
CA MET A 273 3.85 12.21 15.58
C MET A 273 2.66 11.32 15.23
N TRP A 274 1.45 11.88 15.12
CA TRP A 274 0.23 11.14 14.78
C TRP A 274 -0.02 10.99 13.26
N TYR A 275 0.83 11.59 12.42
CA TYR A 275 0.60 11.71 10.97
C TYR A 275 1.69 11.05 10.13
N THR A 276 2.95 11.21 10.52
CA THR A 276 4.09 10.64 9.82
C THR A 276 4.63 9.46 10.59
N ASN A 277 4.61 8.27 9.97
CA ASN A 277 5.10 7.02 10.54
C ASN A 277 6.25 6.48 9.68
N ILE A 278 7.45 6.39 10.25
CA ILE A 278 8.58 5.70 9.65
C ILE A 278 8.65 4.29 10.25
N LYS A 279 8.50 3.27 9.40
CA LYS A 279 8.54 1.87 9.82
C LYS A 279 9.73 1.16 9.19
N PHE A 280 10.68 0.71 9.99
CA PHE A 280 11.73 -0.18 9.50
C PHE A 280 11.21 -1.63 9.45
N THR A 281 11.41 -2.29 8.32
CA THR A 281 10.74 -3.57 8.02
C THR A 281 11.63 -4.79 8.19
N SER A 282 12.95 -4.62 8.17
CA SER A 282 13.89 -5.72 8.41
C SER A 282 13.82 -6.17 9.87
N THR A 283 13.86 -7.49 10.06
CA THR A 283 13.97 -8.10 11.39
C THR A 283 15.43 -8.38 11.77
N LYS A 284 16.39 -8.21 10.85
CA LYS A 284 17.80 -8.59 11.02
C LYS A 284 18.59 -7.55 11.81
N ASP A 285 19.73 -7.96 12.36
CA ASP A 285 20.79 -7.06 12.76
C ASP A 285 21.25 -6.18 11.58
N PHE A 286 21.66 -4.95 11.86
CA PHE A 286 21.95 -3.90 10.88
C PHE A 286 20.78 -3.62 9.91
N GLY A 287 19.56 -3.95 10.32
CA GLY A 287 18.37 -3.94 9.47
C GLY A 287 17.61 -2.62 9.40
N GLY A 288 17.92 -1.62 10.23
CA GLY A 288 17.21 -0.35 10.25
C GLY A 288 17.68 0.60 11.33
N GLY A 289 16.91 1.67 11.55
CA GLY A 289 17.33 2.81 12.37
C GLY A 289 17.95 3.92 11.53
N ILE A 290 18.23 5.05 12.18
CA ILE A 290 18.81 6.25 11.56
C ILE A 290 20.22 6.46 12.12
N SER A 291 21.21 6.51 11.23
CA SER A 291 22.62 6.65 11.60
C SER A 291 23.14 8.01 11.14
N GLY A 292 23.76 8.77 12.05
CA GLY A 292 24.46 10.03 11.77
C GLY A 292 25.89 9.83 11.27
N GLY A 293 26.31 8.57 11.08
CA GLY A 293 27.63 8.18 10.63
C GLY A 293 27.58 6.94 9.73
N HIS A 294 28.67 6.20 9.65
CA HIS A 294 28.72 4.96 8.90
C HIS A 294 29.14 3.80 9.80
N PRO A 295 28.24 2.84 10.10
CA PRO A 295 28.53 1.75 11.05
C PRO A 295 29.69 0.83 10.63
N ASP A 296 29.97 0.70 9.32
CA ASP A 296 31.07 -0.15 8.78
C ASP A 296 32.34 0.62 8.37
N HIS A 297 32.69 1.71 9.04
CA HIS A 297 33.80 2.63 8.71
C HIS A 297 33.61 3.44 7.41
N GLY A 298 33.09 4.65 7.54
CA GLY A 298 32.89 5.60 6.45
C GLY A 298 33.27 7.04 6.85
N PRO A 299 32.96 8.05 6.03
CA PRO A 299 33.27 9.44 6.35
C PRO A 299 32.55 9.87 7.63
N ASP A 300 33.33 10.48 8.53
CA ASP A 300 32.93 10.90 9.87
C ASP A 300 32.80 12.43 9.98
N GLY A 301 32.07 12.93 10.98
CA GLY A 301 31.92 14.36 11.28
C GLY A 301 31.02 15.15 10.34
N TYR A 302 30.05 14.50 9.68
CA TYR A 302 29.17 15.15 8.70
C TYR A 302 27.89 15.72 9.32
N CYS A 303 27.22 14.99 10.22
CA CYS A 303 25.96 15.42 10.83
C CYS A 303 26.16 16.55 11.84
N LYS A 304 25.97 17.79 11.38
CA LYS A 304 26.19 19.02 12.14
C LYS A 304 25.00 19.96 12.04
N ASP A 305 24.67 20.62 13.15
CA ASP A 305 23.58 21.61 13.20
C ASP A 305 22.25 21.03 12.68
N MET A 306 21.97 19.75 12.93
CA MET A 306 20.78 19.07 12.44
C MET A 306 19.57 19.34 13.33
N GLU A 307 18.38 19.43 12.74
CA GLU A 307 17.10 19.43 13.49
C GLU A 307 16.23 18.27 12.99
N VAL A 308 15.75 17.41 13.90
CA VAL A 308 14.94 16.22 13.54
C VAL A 308 13.67 16.21 14.38
N CYS A 309 12.50 16.30 13.74
CA CYS A 309 11.26 16.53 14.46
C CYS A 309 9.96 16.04 13.81
N ASP A 310 8.90 15.97 14.62
CA ASP A 310 7.51 15.86 14.20
C ASP A 310 7.12 14.54 13.51
N PHE A 311 7.62 13.39 13.96
CA PHE A 311 7.17 12.09 13.43
C PHE A 311 7.23 10.95 14.47
N TYR A 312 6.47 9.89 14.17
CA TYR A 312 6.54 8.60 14.85
C TYR A 312 7.45 7.63 14.09
N MET A 313 8.13 6.76 14.81
CA MET A 313 9.05 5.77 14.26
C MET A 313 8.99 4.45 15.03
N THR A 314 8.93 3.34 14.28
CA THR A 314 8.94 1.98 14.82
C THR A 314 9.75 1.04 13.95
N SER A 315 10.06 -0.14 14.47
CA SER A 315 10.73 -1.19 13.70
C SER A 315 10.03 -2.54 13.82
N ASN A 316 10.43 -3.50 12.99
CA ASN A 316 10.10 -4.93 13.10
C ASN A 316 11.13 -5.69 13.94
N LEU A 317 11.96 -5.02 14.74
CA LEU A 317 12.90 -5.65 15.65
C LEU A 317 12.15 -6.34 16.80
N ARG A 318 12.62 -7.54 17.16
CA ARG A 318 12.11 -8.31 18.31
C ARG A 318 13.22 -8.87 19.22
N SER A 319 14.46 -8.49 18.97
CA SER A 319 15.64 -9.04 19.61
C SER A 319 16.70 -7.96 19.80
N ARG A 320 17.40 -8.01 20.92
CA ARG A 320 18.63 -7.21 21.12
C ARG A 320 19.84 -7.77 20.36
N TYR A 321 19.70 -8.94 19.71
CA TYR A 321 20.78 -9.65 19.03
C TYR A 321 22.04 -9.81 19.91
N ARG A 322 21.86 -10.05 21.22
CA ARG A 322 22.98 -10.11 22.18
C ARG A 322 23.92 -8.90 22.06
N GLN A 323 23.35 -7.70 22.12
CA GLN A 323 24.02 -6.41 21.96
C GLN A 323 24.56 -6.09 20.54
N MET A 324 24.28 -6.94 19.54
CA MET A 324 24.79 -6.79 18.17
C MET A 324 23.71 -6.33 17.17
N ALA A 325 22.57 -5.80 17.61
CA ALA A 325 21.49 -5.45 16.68
C ALA A 325 21.86 -4.30 15.74
N VAL A 326 22.60 -3.30 16.23
CA VAL A 326 22.95 -2.06 15.49
C VAL A 326 21.71 -1.49 14.81
N TYR A 327 20.67 -1.32 15.64
CA TYR A 327 19.31 -1.00 15.19
C TYR A 327 18.65 -0.04 16.18
N LYS A 328 19.41 0.97 16.60
CA LYS A 328 18.88 2.06 17.42
C LYS A 328 18.06 2.98 16.53
N ALA A 329 17.06 3.64 17.11
CA ALA A 329 16.27 4.61 16.38
C ALA A 329 17.15 5.75 15.86
N PHE A 330 18.04 6.28 16.72
CA PHE A 330 19.11 7.18 16.33
C PHE A 330 20.44 6.71 16.91
N MET A 331 21.48 6.65 16.09
CA MET A 331 22.83 6.24 16.48
C MET A 331 23.93 7.07 15.83
N ASP A 332 25.14 6.90 16.35
CA ASP A 332 26.38 7.56 15.92
C ASP A 332 26.45 9.05 16.30
N VAL A 333 27.19 9.85 15.54
CA VAL A 333 27.59 11.21 15.89
C VAL A 333 26.62 12.25 15.31
N TRP A 334 26.17 13.17 16.17
CA TRP A 334 25.26 14.27 15.85
C TRP A 334 25.70 15.52 16.60
N ASP A 335 26.62 16.29 16.00
CA ASP A 335 27.20 17.46 16.67
C ASP A 335 26.27 18.68 16.56
N ASN A 336 26.14 19.42 17.65
CA ASN A 336 25.26 20.58 17.81
C ASN A 336 23.82 20.38 17.27
N SER A 337 23.28 19.17 17.46
CA SER A 337 22.05 18.72 16.81
C SER A 337 20.87 18.60 17.77
N TYR A 338 19.65 18.68 17.24
CA TYR A 338 18.45 18.90 18.01
C TYR A 338 17.32 17.96 17.57
N PHE A 339 16.91 17.06 18.47
CA PHE A 339 15.84 16.08 18.26
C PHE A 339 14.64 16.48 19.11
N HIS A 340 13.47 16.69 18.51
CA HIS A 340 12.30 17.05 19.31
C HIS A 340 10.97 16.66 18.71
N ASP A 341 9.97 16.51 19.57
CA ASP A 341 8.62 16.15 19.17
C ASP A 341 8.59 14.84 18.34
N LEU A 342 9.39 13.86 18.77
CA LEU A 342 9.46 12.51 18.19
C LEU A 342 8.76 11.47 19.07
N TRP A 343 8.15 10.46 18.46
CA TRP A 343 7.65 9.26 19.15
C TRP A 343 8.35 8.02 18.60
N VAL A 344 9.16 7.35 19.42
CA VAL A 344 10.04 6.25 19.00
C VAL A 344 9.74 4.99 19.79
N GLU A 345 9.49 3.88 19.09
CA GLU A 345 9.17 2.58 19.68
C GLU A 345 9.89 1.40 19.02
N HIS A 346 10.06 0.29 19.75
CA HIS A 346 10.51 -1.00 19.22
C HIS A 346 11.87 -1.01 18.51
N HIS A 347 12.81 -0.16 18.91
CA HIS A 347 14.19 -0.22 18.43
C HIS A 347 15.08 -0.93 19.45
N GLU A 348 16.35 -1.19 19.10
CA GLU A 348 17.32 -1.66 20.07
C GLU A 348 17.41 -0.64 21.21
N CYS A 349 17.71 0.62 20.90
CA CYS A 349 17.62 1.77 21.79
C CYS A 349 16.82 2.88 21.13
N GLY A 350 16.28 3.81 21.91
CA GLY A 350 15.78 5.07 21.34
C GLY A 350 16.93 5.88 20.72
N PHE A 351 17.93 6.21 21.52
CA PHE A 351 19.08 7.02 21.10
C PHE A 351 20.37 6.44 21.68
N TRP A 352 21.39 6.29 20.84
CA TRP A 352 22.74 5.92 21.26
C TRP A 352 23.75 6.86 20.61
N PHE A 353 24.12 7.91 21.34
CA PHE A 353 25.07 8.91 20.87
C PHE A 353 26.47 8.49 21.25
N GLY A 354 27.30 8.19 20.26
CA GLY A 354 28.68 7.79 20.49
C GLY A 354 29.35 7.35 19.20
N ASP A 355 30.62 7.69 19.06
CA ASP A 355 31.42 7.29 17.92
C ASP A 355 32.09 5.93 18.16
N TYR A 356 32.10 5.11 17.12
CA TYR A 356 32.73 3.79 17.10
C TYR A 356 33.60 3.60 15.84
N ASN A 357 33.79 4.65 15.03
CA ASN A 357 34.35 4.58 13.69
C ASN A 357 35.31 5.74 13.39
N GLY A 358 36.47 5.44 12.81
CA GLY A 358 37.36 6.48 12.30
C GLY A 358 38.18 7.19 13.39
N LYS A 359 38.24 8.53 13.33
CA LYS A 359 39.07 9.35 14.23
C LYS A 359 38.15 9.95 15.28
N ALA A 360 38.45 9.71 16.56
CA ALA A 360 37.68 10.22 17.69
C ALA A 360 36.97 11.57 17.46
N ASP A 361 35.67 11.47 17.22
CA ASP A 361 34.68 12.54 17.25
C ASP A 361 33.62 12.22 18.32
N TYR A 362 32.80 13.18 18.72
CA TYR A 362 31.77 12.98 19.73
C TYR A 362 30.61 13.96 19.57
N CYS A 363 29.44 13.59 20.09
CA CYS A 363 28.30 14.49 20.12
C CYS A 363 28.55 15.60 21.15
N ASN A 364 28.58 16.86 20.72
CA ASN A 364 28.63 18.00 21.62
C ASN A 364 27.38 18.87 21.44
N ASN A 365 26.78 19.33 22.55
CA ASN A 365 25.54 20.13 22.55
C ASN A 365 24.32 19.44 21.89
N VAL A 366 24.25 18.11 21.88
CA VAL A 366 23.05 17.41 21.37
C VAL A 366 21.89 17.54 22.35
N VAL A 367 20.68 17.81 21.85
CA VAL A 367 19.48 17.91 22.69
C VAL A 367 18.39 16.99 22.19
N VAL A 368 17.77 16.25 23.10
CA VAL A 368 16.56 15.45 22.87
C VAL A 368 15.44 16.03 23.72
N ALA A 369 14.38 16.57 23.10
CA ALA A 369 13.35 17.31 23.81
C ALA A 369 11.91 16.97 23.42
N ASN A 370 10.98 16.96 24.37
CA ASN A 370 9.54 16.74 24.11
C ASN A 370 9.21 15.41 23.40
N CYS A 371 10.07 14.38 23.54
CA CYS A 371 9.90 13.10 22.87
C CYS A 371 9.14 12.07 23.72
N ARG A 372 8.55 11.07 23.05
CA ARG A 372 8.06 9.82 23.63
C ARG A 372 9.01 8.70 23.21
N ILE A 373 9.73 8.09 24.15
CA ILE A 373 10.78 7.10 23.88
C ILE A 373 10.41 5.81 24.61
N ARG A 374 9.76 4.89 23.90
CA ARG A 374 9.02 3.81 24.55
C ARG A 374 9.37 2.43 24.02
N ASN A 375 9.21 1.40 24.84
CA ASN A 375 9.17 0.00 24.41
C ASN A 375 10.38 -0.42 23.53
N ASN A 376 11.57 0.09 23.83
CA ASN A 376 12.81 -0.32 23.17
C ASN A 376 13.42 -1.50 23.92
N PHE A 377 14.16 -2.35 23.21
CA PHE A 377 14.71 -3.58 23.78
C PHE A 377 15.87 -3.33 24.76
N ALA A 378 16.47 -2.15 24.72
CA ALA A 378 17.57 -1.70 25.56
C ALA A 378 17.30 -0.27 26.06
N ASP A 379 18.33 0.57 26.09
CA ASP A 379 18.30 1.91 26.64
C ASP A 379 17.27 2.81 25.94
N GLY A 380 16.68 3.76 26.68
CA GLY A 380 15.90 4.84 26.06
C GLY A 380 16.82 5.84 25.36
N VAL A 381 17.73 6.47 26.11
CA VAL A 381 18.80 7.33 25.59
C VAL A 381 20.10 7.00 26.30
N ASN A 382 21.18 6.80 25.56
CA ASN A 382 22.52 6.65 26.10
C ASN A 382 23.46 7.71 25.50
N PHE A 383 24.03 8.56 26.37
CA PHE A 383 25.18 9.41 26.03
C PHE A 383 26.45 8.60 26.28
N CYS A 384 27.19 8.34 25.21
CA CYS A 384 28.35 7.45 25.20
C CYS A 384 29.53 8.07 24.43
N GLN A 385 30.73 7.49 24.61
CA GLN A 385 31.96 7.82 23.88
C GLN A 385 32.30 9.33 23.84
N GLY A 386 32.29 9.99 24.99
CA GLY A 386 32.72 11.39 25.11
C GLY A 386 31.63 12.43 24.82
N THR A 387 30.40 11.98 24.57
CA THR A 387 29.23 12.87 24.42
C THR A 387 29.16 13.87 25.57
N SER A 388 29.10 15.17 25.23
CA SER A 388 29.29 16.26 26.20
C SER A 388 28.34 17.43 25.96
N ASN A 389 28.02 18.17 27.02
CA ASN A 389 27.07 19.28 27.00
C ASN A 389 25.69 18.89 26.43
N ALA A 390 25.35 17.61 26.51
CA ALA A 390 24.14 17.04 25.93
C ALA A 390 22.97 17.06 26.92
N VAL A 391 21.74 17.18 26.43
CA VAL A 391 20.57 17.26 27.29
C VAL A 391 19.40 16.40 26.80
N VAL A 392 18.79 15.64 27.71
CA VAL A 392 17.44 15.09 27.51
C VAL A 392 16.46 15.89 28.37
N TYR A 393 15.49 16.54 27.72
CA TYR A 393 14.58 17.49 28.35
C TYR A 393 13.11 17.21 28.05
N ASN A 394 12.26 17.17 29.09
CA ASN A 394 10.81 17.10 28.92
C ASN A 394 10.33 15.88 28.10
N CYS A 395 11.04 14.75 28.18
CA CYS A 395 10.69 13.52 27.48
C CYS A 395 9.89 12.57 28.39
N ASN A 396 9.00 11.79 27.79
CA ASN A 396 8.43 10.60 28.42
C ASN A 396 9.19 9.36 27.92
N VAL A 397 9.85 8.67 28.85
CA VAL A 397 10.70 7.51 28.58
C VAL A 397 10.08 6.31 29.29
N ARG A 398 9.59 5.31 28.55
CA ARG A 398 8.75 4.26 29.14
C ARG A 398 9.03 2.86 28.62
N GLY A 399 9.02 1.84 29.48
CA GLY A 399 9.01 0.45 28.99
C GLY A 399 10.29 0.00 28.29
N ASN A 400 11.40 0.72 28.50
CA ASN A 400 12.69 0.42 27.88
C ASN A 400 13.41 -0.73 28.62
N GLY A 401 14.23 -1.46 27.87
CA GLY A 401 14.82 -2.73 28.23
C GLY A 401 16.22 -2.75 28.78
N ASP A 402 16.69 -1.57 29.17
CA ASP A 402 17.91 -1.32 29.93
C ASP A 402 17.70 0.03 30.64
N ASP A 403 18.78 0.76 30.88
CA ASP A 403 18.70 2.11 31.43
C ASP A 403 17.75 3.03 30.62
N GLY A 404 16.74 3.60 31.28
CA GLY A 404 15.84 4.55 30.62
C GLY A 404 16.62 5.74 30.03
N LEU A 405 17.48 6.35 30.85
CA LEU A 405 18.42 7.40 30.47
C LEU A 405 19.79 7.09 31.06
N ALA A 406 20.82 6.95 30.24
CA ALA A 406 22.17 6.58 30.65
C ALA A 406 23.24 7.59 30.22
N MET A 407 24.22 7.81 31.10
CA MET A 407 25.49 8.43 30.78
C MET A 407 26.60 7.40 31.00
N PHE A 408 27.16 6.89 29.90
CA PHE A 408 28.19 5.88 29.91
C PHE A 408 29.43 6.39 29.16
N PRO A 409 30.42 6.95 29.86
CA PRO A 409 31.66 7.45 29.23
C PRO A 409 32.58 6.31 28.82
N ASP A 410 32.11 5.44 27.93
CA ASP A 410 32.94 4.42 27.33
C ASP A 410 34.13 5.07 26.60
N LYS A 411 35.21 4.30 26.50
CA LYS A 411 36.41 4.72 25.77
C LYS A 411 37.04 3.58 24.99
N ALA A 412 36.38 2.42 24.94
CA ALA A 412 36.98 1.20 24.43
C ALA A 412 37.21 1.25 22.92
N ALA A 413 36.32 1.91 22.16
CA ALA A 413 36.39 1.91 20.70
C ALA A 413 37.49 2.85 20.18
N ILE A 414 37.49 4.10 20.62
CA ILE A 414 38.32 5.17 20.02
C ILE A 414 39.05 6.05 21.03
N ASN A 415 38.94 5.76 22.33
CA ASN A 415 39.52 6.54 23.42
C ASN A 415 39.25 8.07 23.32
N PRO A 416 37.97 8.50 23.37
CA PRO A 416 37.58 9.90 23.30
C PRO A 416 37.91 10.63 24.62
N ASP A 417 37.63 11.94 24.67
CA ASP A 417 37.65 12.71 25.90
C ASP A 417 36.59 12.19 26.90
N ASP A 418 36.81 12.43 28.19
CA ASP A 418 35.84 12.10 29.24
C ASP A 418 34.53 12.87 29.06
N GLU A 419 33.40 12.19 29.24
CA GLU A 419 32.08 12.82 29.11
C GLU A 419 31.88 13.85 30.19
N LYS A 420 31.33 15.01 29.80
CA LYS A 420 31.11 16.08 30.76
C LYS A 420 29.89 16.94 30.50
N ASN A 421 29.33 17.43 31.61
CA ASN A 421 28.29 18.46 31.63
C ASN A 421 27.02 18.04 30.86
N ASN A 422 26.67 16.75 30.86
CA ASN A 422 25.39 16.30 30.33
C ASN A 422 24.29 16.47 31.38
N ALA A 423 23.04 16.61 30.92
CA ALA A 423 21.89 16.78 31.79
C ALA A 423 20.69 15.92 31.40
N PHE A 424 20.07 15.28 32.40
CA PHE A 424 18.71 14.74 32.30
C PHE A 424 17.76 15.61 33.12
N ALA A 425 16.88 16.33 32.45
CA ALA A 425 16.12 17.43 33.01
C ALA A 425 14.61 17.30 32.76
N TYR A 426 13.78 17.35 33.81
CA TYR A 426 12.33 17.45 33.66
C TYR A 426 11.67 16.29 32.88
N ASN A 427 12.21 15.07 32.95
CA ASN A 427 11.69 13.89 32.24
C ASN A 427 10.79 13.04 33.13
N THR A 428 9.81 12.37 32.53
CA THR A 428 9.06 11.27 33.17
C THR A 428 9.64 9.96 32.66
N VAL A 429 10.29 9.19 33.53
CA VAL A 429 10.95 7.91 33.21
C VAL A 429 10.25 6.80 33.97
N GLU A 430 9.63 5.84 33.28
CA GLU A 430 8.78 4.88 33.97
C GLU A 430 8.78 3.48 33.36
N LEU A 431 8.43 2.48 34.18
CA LEU A 431 8.11 1.13 33.70
C LEU A 431 9.25 0.41 32.96
N GLY A 432 10.51 0.82 33.17
CA GLY A 432 11.67 0.09 32.65
C GLY A 432 11.81 -1.27 33.33
N TRP A 433 12.20 -2.27 32.55
CA TRP A 433 12.17 -3.68 32.99
C TRP A 433 13.56 -4.30 33.23
N ARG A 434 14.63 -3.50 33.15
CA ARG A 434 16.03 -3.88 33.43
C ARG A 434 16.86 -2.67 33.88
N ALA A 435 17.95 -2.91 34.62
CA ALA A 435 18.97 -1.91 35.00
C ALA A 435 18.47 -0.75 35.88
N GLY A 436 18.43 0.49 35.37
CA GLY A 436 17.94 1.68 36.07
C GLY A 436 16.94 2.53 35.27
N GLY A 437 16.15 3.36 35.95
CA GLY A 437 15.42 4.41 35.25
C GLY A 437 16.36 5.48 34.71
N ILE A 438 17.19 6.03 35.58
CA ILE A 438 18.26 6.96 35.21
C ILE A 438 19.58 6.40 35.72
N ALA A 439 20.56 6.22 34.84
CA ALA A 439 21.85 5.66 35.18
C ALA A 439 23.03 6.59 34.87
N ILE A 440 24.00 6.61 35.77
CA ILE A 440 25.26 7.33 35.60
C ILE A 440 26.40 6.36 35.90
N HIS A 441 27.21 6.08 34.87
CA HIS A 441 28.28 5.08 34.91
C HIS A 441 29.69 5.69 35.05
N GLY A 442 29.79 7.02 34.97
CA GLY A 442 31.03 7.77 35.14
C GLY A 442 30.91 9.21 34.64
N GLY A 443 32.07 9.81 34.36
CA GLY A 443 32.16 11.13 33.75
C GLY A 443 32.19 12.25 34.79
N THR A 444 32.24 13.47 34.29
CA THR A 444 32.46 14.67 35.11
C THR A 444 31.35 15.70 34.94
N ASP A 445 30.96 16.38 36.00
CA ASP A 445 29.96 17.47 35.94
C ASP A 445 28.56 17.07 35.43
N GLN A 446 28.19 15.80 35.56
CA GLN A 446 26.87 15.31 35.16
C GLN A 446 25.74 15.86 36.05
N ARG A 447 24.57 16.09 35.44
CA ARG A 447 23.38 16.68 36.08
C ARG A 447 22.13 15.84 35.86
N VAL A 448 21.36 15.60 36.92
CA VAL A 448 20.05 14.95 36.83
C VAL A 448 19.07 15.69 37.71
N TYR A 449 18.09 16.40 37.13
CA TYR A 449 17.19 17.21 37.93
C TYR A 449 15.75 17.28 37.48
N ASN A 450 14.87 17.48 38.47
CA ASN A 450 13.44 17.67 38.25
C ASN A 450 12.78 16.52 37.46
N ASN A 451 13.29 15.29 37.55
CA ASN A 451 12.69 14.13 36.89
C ASN A 451 11.66 13.45 37.79
N TYR A 452 10.72 12.74 37.16
CA TYR A 452 9.79 11.82 37.80
C TYR A 452 10.12 10.41 37.33
N VAL A 453 10.66 9.58 38.21
CA VAL A 453 11.09 8.21 37.90
C VAL A 453 10.17 7.24 38.62
N SER A 454 9.47 6.34 37.91
CA SER A 454 8.46 5.49 38.57
C SER A 454 8.32 4.07 38.04
N ASP A 455 7.88 3.16 38.92
CA ASP A 455 7.44 1.81 38.56
C ASP A 455 8.50 0.96 37.82
N HIS A 456 9.78 1.18 38.14
CA HIS A 456 10.86 0.27 37.74
C HIS A 456 10.85 -0.97 38.65
N GLY A 457 9.88 -1.86 38.48
CA GLY A 457 9.61 -2.99 39.37
C GLY A 457 10.66 -4.11 39.33
N LEU A 458 11.48 -4.16 38.27
CA LEU A 458 12.57 -5.13 38.08
C LEU A 458 13.96 -4.49 38.13
N ALA A 459 14.02 -3.20 38.44
CA ALA A 459 15.18 -2.34 38.22
C ALA A 459 15.30 -1.28 39.33
N SER A 460 16.40 -0.54 39.35
CA SER A 460 16.51 0.63 40.22
C SER A 460 15.78 1.83 39.62
N GLY A 461 15.49 2.85 40.44
CA GLY A 461 15.00 4.13 39.94
C GLY A 461 16.15 4.97 39.40
N ILE A 462 17.05 5.37 40.29
CA ILE A 462 18.30 6.04 39.93
C ILE A 462 19.45 5.10 40.25
N HIS A 463 20.28 4.77 39.26
CA HIS A 463 21.44 3.90 39.37
C HIS A 463 22.73 4.70 39.18
N VAL A 464 23.64 4.66 40.14
CA VAL A 464 24.95 5.29 40.00
C VAL A 464 25.99 4.23 40.30
N THR A 465 26.67 3.76 39.25
CA THR A 465 27.51 2.57 39.34
C THR A 465 28.82 2.71 38.60
N SER A 466 29.80 1.88 38.96
CA SER A 466 31.11 1.78 38.31
C SER A 466 31.43 0.35 37.84
N ASP A 467 30.39 -0.42 37.52
CA ASP A 467 30.44 -1.86 37.19
C ASP A 467 30.69 -2.19 35.71
N PHE A 468 30.65 -1.20 34.83
CA PHE A 468 31.24 -1.39 33.50
C PHE A 468 32.76 -1.52 33.62
N THR A 469 33.34 -2.45 32.85
CA THR A 469 34.79 -2.71 32.84
C THR A 469 35.56 -1.78 31.92
N THR A 470 34.89 -1.11 30.98
CA THR A 470 35.44 -0.13 30.05
C THR A 470 34.99 1.29 30.38
N GLY A 471 35.63 2.32 29.81
CA GLY A 471 35.27 3.72 30.01
C GLY A 471 36.08 4.51 31.04
N TYR A 472 35.76 5.79 31.17
CA TYR A 472 36.13 6.62 32.30
C TYR A 472 35.22 6.30 33.50
N ARG A 473 35.66 6.63 34.71
CA ARG A 473 34.87 6.47 35.95
C ARG A 473 34.60 7.85 36.53
N PHE A 474 34.43 7.93 37.84
CA PHE A 474 34.27 9.19 38.57
C PHE A 474 35.62 9.77 39.02
N ASP A 475 36.73 9.27 38.47
CA ASP A 475 38.10 9.65 38.86
C ASP A 475 38.36 11.15 38.69
N ASN A 476 37.75 11.79 37.68
CA ASN A 476 37.93 13.21 37.36
C ASN A 476 36.95 14.13 38.09
N ASN A 477 36.04 13.59 38.91
CA ASN A 477 35.23 14.41 39.81
C ASN A 477 36.11 14.92 40.95
N GLU A 478 36.52 16.19 40.90
CA GLU A 478 37.40 16.81 41.90
C GLU A 478 36.63 17.60 42.96
N ARG A 479 35.48 18.19 42.59
CA ARG A 479 34.60 18.96 43.49
C ARG A 479 33.47 18.08 44.04
N GLN A 480 32.95 18.42 45.23
CA GLN A 480 31.88 17.66 45.92
C GLN A 480 30.60 17.48 45.07
N GLU A 481 30.34 18.43 44.18
CA GLU A 481 29.23 18.43 43.22
C GLU A 481 29.70 18.06 41.80
N GLY A 482 30.71 17.18 41.71
CA GLY A 482 31.20 16.65 40.44
C GLY A 482 30.09 15.91 39.71
N VAL A 483 29.24 15.17 40.41
CA VAL A 483 27.92 14.75 39.90
C VAL A 483 26.84 15.30 40.83
N LEU A 484 25.79 15.89 40.25
CA LEU A 484 24.69 16.49 41.01
C LEU A 484 23.34 15.96 40.52
N ILE A 485 22.66 15.25 41.42
CA ILE A 485 21.35 14.65 41.20
C ILE A 485 20.38 15.34 42.15
N GLU A 486 19.48 16.18 41.65
CA GLU A 486 18.66 17.02 42.53
C GLU A 486 17.19 17.20 42.15
N ASN A 487 16.33 17.35 43.15
CA ASN A 487 14.90 17.62 42.96
C ASN A 487 14.17 16.54 42.15
N ASN A 488 14.54 15.27 42.26
CA ASN A 488 13.85 14.18 41.56
C ASN A 488 12.81 13.48 42.46
N TYR A 489 11.73 12.98 41.85
CA TYR A 489 10.84 12.00 42.49
C TYR A 489 11.21 10.60 42.00
N VAL A 490 11.32 9.66 42.92
CA VAL A 490 11.52 8.23 42.64
C VAL A 490 10.38 7.47 43.30
N VAL A 491 9.51 6.86 42.51
CA VAL A 491 8.23 6.31 43.01
C VAL A 491 8.14 4.84 42.66
N ARG A 492 7.99 3.96 43.66
CA ARG A 492 7.76 2.52 43.46
C ARG A 492 8.87 1.77 42.71
N CYS A 493 10.11 2.27 42.74
CA CYS A 493 11.28 1.63 42.10
C CYS A 493 12.10 0.78 43.07
N GLY A 494 12.89 -0.16 42.52
CA GLY A 494 13.75 -1.09 43.27
C GLY A 494 13.26 -2.54 43.16
N THR A 495 14.17 -3.50 43.30
CA THR A 495 13.88 -4.94 43.26
C THR A 495 14.68 -5.70 44.33
N TYR A 496 14.18 -6.83 44.83
CA TYR A 496 14.98 -7.72 45.69
C TYR A 496 15.97 -8.58 44.90
N ALA A 497 15.71 -8.78 43.60
CA ALA A 497 16.52 -9.59 42.72
C ALA A 497 16.24 -9.17 41.27
N ASP A 498 17.20 -8.50 40.64
CA ASP A 498 17.10 -8.19 39.21
C ASP A 498 17.08 -9.49 38.36
N PRO A 499 16.49 -9.46 37.14
CA PRO A 499 16.35 -10.65 36.30
C PRO A 499 17.68 -11.28 35.85
N VAL A 500 18.77 -10.50 35.83
CA VAL A 500 20.06 -10.87 35.24
C VAL A 500 21.00 -11.45 36.28
N TRP A 501 21.24 -10.74 37.39
CA TRP A 501 22.30 -11.09 38.35
C TRP A 501 21.79 -11.53 39.73
N ASN A 502 20.47 -11.50 39.95
CA ASN A 502 19.85 -11.68 41.26
C ASN A 502 20.31 -10.62 42.30
N ASN A 503 20.76 -9.45 41.86
CA ASN A 503 21.14 -8.36 42.75
C ASN A 503 19.89 -7.72 43.33
N ASP A 504 19.91 -7.42 44.62
CA ASP A 504 18.97 -6.43 45.16
C ASP A 504 19.31 -5.05 44.56
N LEU A 505 18.30 -4.21 44.33
CA LEU A 505 18.45 -2.85 43.83
C LEU A 505 17.50 -1.94 44.61
N ALA A 506 17.96 -0.73 44.95
CA ALA A 506 17.16 0.26 45.66
C ALA A 506 16.43 1.21 44.73
N GLY A 507 15.54 2.04 45.30
CA GLY A 507 14.98 3.19 44.59
C GLY A 507 16.10 4.13 44.09
N ILE A 508 17.06 4.45 44.95
CA ILE A 508 18.35 5.06 44.57
C ILE A 508 19.48 4.11 44.94
N ASP A 509 20.21 3.65 43.94
CA ASP A 509 21.27 2.66 44.07
C ASP A 509 22.64 3.24 43.75
N VAL A 510 23.56 3.21 44.72
CA VAL A 510 24.94 3.68 44.56
C VAL A 510 25.89 2.51 44.79
N PHE A 511 26.53 2.03 43.72
CA PHE A 511 27.27 0.77 43.73
C PHE A 511 28.66 0.93 43.11
N ASN A 512 29.71 0.72 43.90
CA ASN A 512 31.08 0.85 43.42
C ASN A 512 31.71 -0.53 43.17
N GLU A 513 31.93 -0.92 41.92
CA GLU A 513 32.58 -2.20 41.59
C GLU A 513 34.03 -2.02 41.14
N TYR A 514 34.27 -1.13 40.16
CA TYR A 514 35.59 -0.90 39.57
C TYR A 514 36.03 0.57 39.67
N GLY A 515 37.30 0.79 40.01
CA GLY A 515 37.86 2.14 40.10
C GLY A 515 37.27 2.95 41.26
N LYS A 516 37.24 4.29 41.11
CA LYS A 516 36.65 5.19 42.11
C LYS A 516 35.26 5.63 41.67
N LEU A 517 34.30 5.49 42.59
CA LEU A 517 33.00 6.16 42.57
C LEU A 517 33.03 7.24 43.65
N ARG A 518 33.12 8.52 43.26
CA ARG A 518 33.35 9.60 44.23
C ARG A 518 32.68 10.92 43.89
N ASN A 519 32.52 11.77 44.91
CA ASN A 519 32.13 13.18 44.77
C ASN A 519 30.76 13.37 44.08
N ILE A 520 29.76 12.67 44.61
CA ILE A 520 28.39 12.68 44.10
C ILE A 520 27.47 13.27 45.16
N THR A 521 26.66 14.24 44.75
CA THR A 521 25.69 14.91 45.62
C THR A 521 24.27 14.63 45.15
N PHE A 522 23.46 14.12 46.06
CA PHE A 522 22.01 13.94 45.93
C PHE A 522 21.32 15.02 46.77
N ARG A 523 20.62 15.97 46.13
CA ARG A 523 19.96 17.08 46.82
C ARG A 523 18.44 17.07 46.64
N ASN A 524 17.66 17.18 47.71
CA ASN A 524 16.20 17.33 47.66
C ASN A 524 15.46 16.24 46.83
N ASN A 525 16.06 15.06 46.70
CA ASN A 525 15.40 13.92 46.08
C ASN A 525 14.42 13.30 47.08
N GLU A 526 13.32 12.75 46.55
CA GLU A 526 12.30 12.12 47.39
C GLU A 526 11.93 10.76 46.80
N VAL A 527 12.01 9.74 47.62
CA VAL A 527 11.66 8.35 47.29
C VAL A 527 10.33 8.02 47.93
N TYR A 528 9.39 7.50 47.14
CA TYR A 528 8.05 7.13 47.55
C TYR A 528 7.79 5.64 47.28
N ASP A 529 7.21 4.94 48.25
CA ASP A 529 6.70 3.57 48.11
C ASP A 529 7.70 2.58 47.47
N SER A 530 8.98 2.70 47.80
CA SER A 530 9.98 1.70 47.40
C SER A 530 9.56 0.34 47.99
N PRO A 531 9.39 -0.70 47.16
CA PRO A 531 9.02 -2.02 47.65
C PRO A 531 10.14 -2.65 48.47
N PHE A 532 11.39 -2.22 48.21
CA PHE A 532 12.61 -2.68 48.86
C PHE A 532 13.35 -1.49 49.49
N PHE A 533 14.67 -1.42 49.36
CA PHE A 533 15.44 -0.33 49.94
C PHE A 533 15.09 1.02 49.28
N GLY A 534 14.96 2.07 50.09
CA GLY A 534 14.85 3.43 49.55
C GLY A 534 16.17 3.85 48.92
N VAL A 535 17.26 3.66 49.67
CA VAL A 535 18.64 3.89 49.21
C VAL A 535 19.51 2.68 49.50
N ARG A 536 20.41 2.35 48.58
CA ARG A 536 21.56 1.47 48.85
C ARG A 536 22.86 2.19 48.51
N VAL A 537 23.82 2.13 49.42
CA VAL A 537 25.21 2.57 49.22
C VAL A 537 26.13 1.39 49.50
N TYR A 538 26.85 0.94 48.47
CA TYR A 538 27.52 -0.35 48.51
C TYR A 538 28.93 -0.31 47.91
N LYS A 539 29.86 -1.07 48.52
CA LYS A 539 31.28 -1.25 48.11
C LYS A 539 32.17 0.01 48.11
N ASP A 540 32.08 0.78 49.18
CA ASP A 540 33.04 1.85 49.55
C ASP A 540 33.18 3.01 48.55
N PRO A 541 32.07 3.61 48.06
CA PRO A 541 32.17 4.85 47.31
C PRO A 541 32.67 6.01 48.20
N GLU A 542 33.34 7.02 47.64
CA GLU A 542 33.98 8.10 48.41
C GLU A 542 33.17 9.42 48.34
N LYS A 543 32.96 10.09 49.48
CA LYS A 543 32.37 11.45 49.53
C LYS A 543 30.99 11.54 48.86
N ILE A 544 30.11 10.59 49.18
CA ILE A 544 28.72 10.62 48.73
C ILE A 544 27.92 11.47 49.71
N LEU A 545 27.24 12.51 49.21
CA LEU A 545 26.43 13.42 50.02
C LEU A 545 24.95 13.27 49.65
N PHE A 546 24.12 12.96 50.63
CA PHE A 546 22.67 13.11 50.54
C PHE A 546 22.26 14.31 51.39
N ASP A 547 21.64 15.33 50.79
CA ASP A 547 21.17 16.54 51.47
C ASP A 547 19.69 16.79 51.17
N GLY A 548 18.84 16.80 52.20
CA GLY A 548 17.41 16.99 52.06
C GLY A 548 16.66 15.80 51.45
N LEU A 549 17.23 14.59 51.55
CA LEU A 549 16.61 13.35 51.08
C LEU A 549 15.36 13.00 51.91
N LYS A 550 14.26 12.63 51.24
CA LYS A 550 13.08 12.04 51.89
C LYS A 550 12.87 10.61 51.42
N LEU A 551 12.65 9.69 52.36
CA LEU A 551 12.33 8.28 52.11
C LEU A 551 10.97 7.96 52.74
N LEU A 552 9.93 7.95 51.92
CA LEU A 552 8.53 7.91 52.35
C LEU A 552 7.90 6.61 51.85
N GLY A 553 7.85 5.58 52.70
CA GLY A 553 7.46 4.23 52.30
C GLY A 553 8.63 3.46 51.70
N CYS A 554 9.28 2.63 52.50
CA CYS A 554 10.38 1.76 52.05
C CYS A 554 10.27 0.38 52.72
N GLY A 555 10.79 -0.66 52.09
CA GLY A 555 10.74 -2.03 52.60
C GLY A 555 9.32 -2.56 52.73
N LEU A 556 8.44 -2.12 51.82
CA LEU A 556 7.00 -2.40 51.88
C LEU A 556 6.68 -3.87 51.57
N SER A 557 7.47 -4.51 50.71
CA SER A 557 7.32 -5.94 50.38
C SER A 557 7.59 -6.85 51.58
N ASP A 558 6.96 -8.03 51.60
CA ASP A 558 7.24 -9.10 52.56
C ASP A 558 8.46 -9.96 52.14
N ILE A 559 9.02 -9.75 50.94
CA ILE A 559 10.17 -10.51 50.44
C ILE A 559 11.43 -10.12 51.23
N LYS A 560 12.24 -11.13 51.52
CA LYS A 560 13.51 -10.99 52.24
C LYS A 560 14.67 -10.94 51.26
N ASP A 561 15.69 -10.18 51.61
CA ASP A 561 16.92 -10.05 50.83
C ASP A 561 18.04 -10.90 51.45
N ASN A 562 18.83 -11.56 50.61
CA ASN A 562 20.01 -12.35 50.98
C ASN A 562 21.18 -12.23 49.98
N PHE A 563 21.13 -11.30 49.01
CA PHE A 563 22.06 -11.29 47.88
C PHE A 563 23.53 -11.16 48.31
N SER A 564 23.82 -10.26 49.24
CA SER A 564 25.20 -10.00 49.70
C SER A 564 25.30 -9.66 51.18
N THR A 565 24.35 -10.19 51.96
CA THR A 565 24.32 -10.10 53.42
C THR A 565 23.55 -11.29 53.99
N THR A 566 23.51 -11.43 55.32
CA THR A 566 22.63 -12.42 55.97
C THR A 566 21.18 -12.09 55.66
N GLU A 567 20.32 -13.11 55.43
CA GLU A 567 18.89 -12.91 55.13
C GLU A 567 18.26 -11.87 56.07
N MET A 568 17.69 -10.79 55.52
CA MET A 568 17.10 -9.67 56.27
C MET A 568 15.85 -9.10 55.60
N SER A 569 15.07 -8.33 56.35
CA SER A 569 13.96 -7.55 55.81
C SER A 569 14.46 -6.24 55.20
N ALA A 570 13.95 -5.87 54.03
CA ALA A 570 14.25 -4.57 53.41
C ALA A 570 13.87 -3.40 54.35
N CYS A 571 14.60 -2.30 54.25
CA CYS A 571 14.51 -1.16 55.16
C CYS A 571 14.68 0.17 54.40
N ALA A 572 14.82 1.30 55.10
CA ALA A 572 14.95 2.60 54.42
C ALA A 572 16.29 2.73 53.67
N ILE A 573 17.40 2.37 54.34
CA ILE A 573 18.75 2.56 53.82
C ILE A 573 19.55 1.29 54.06
N ARG A 574 20.19 0.77 53.03
CA ARG A 574 21.27 -0.21 53.13
C ARG A 574 22.61 0.48 52.91
N ALA A 575 23.50 0.47 53.91
CA ALA A 575 24.82 1.09 53.82
C ALA A 575 25.87 0.21 54.51
N ASN A 576 26.72 -0.45 53.72
CA ASN A 576 27.73 -1.38 54.26
C ASN A 576 29.06 -0.71 54.65
N ASN A 577 29.11 0.64 54.61
CA ASN A 577 30.26 1.45 55.00
C ASN A 577 29.85 2.82 55.57
N GLY A 578 30.84 3.59 56.03
CA GLY A 578 30.62 4.90 56.66
C GLY A 578 30.94 6.10 55.77
N SER A 579 31.03 5.93 54.44
CA SER A 579 31.53 6.97 53.53
C SER A 579 30.45 7.90 52.97
N ALA A 580 29.17 7.55 53.10
CA ALA A 580 28.04 8.41 52.76
C ALA A 580 27.63 9.30 53.93
N THR A 581 27.39 10.58 53.63
CA THR A 581 26.89 11.57 54.60
C THR A 581 25.42 11.87 54.31
N PHE A 582 24.59 11.87 55.34
CA PHE A 582 23.16 12.18 55.24
C PHE A 582 22.85 13.44 56.07
N ASN A 583 22.50 14.51 55.37
CA ASN A 583 22.06 15.78 55.93
C ASN A 583 20.56 15.94 55.71
N ASN A 584 19.83 16.39 56.74
CA ASN A 584 18.41 16.69 56.66
C ASN A 584 17.54 15.51 56.15
N LEU A 585 17.95 14.27 56.45
CA LEU A 585 17.24 13.06 56.05
C LEU A 585 15.90 12.96 56.78
N VAL A 586 14.83 12.69 56.03
CA VAL A 586 13.50 12.43 56.54
C VAL A 586 13.07 11.02 56.13
N ILE A 587 12.57 10.22 57.07
CA ILE A 587 12.02 8.90 56.77
C ILE A 587 10.61 8.74 57.32
N ALA A 588 9.77 7.98 56.64
CA ALA A 588 8.40 7.66 57.07
C ALA A 588 7.99 6.26 56.58
N ASN A 589 7.11 5.60 57.33
CA ASN A 589 6.45 4.34 56.95
C ASN A 589 7.40 3.25 56.43
N VAL A 590 8.52 3.02 57.14
CA VAL A 590 9.42 1.92 56.81
C VAL A 590 8.76 0.61 57.26
N GLY A 591 8.57 -0.34 56.34
CA GLY A 591 7.91 -1.63 56.63
C GLY A 591 8.64 -2.39 57.73
N LYS A 592 7.94 -3.09 58.63
CA LYS A 592 8.55 -3.68 59.85
C LYS A 592 9.72 -4.64 59.56
N ASP A 593 10.67 -4.75 60.51
CA ASP A 593 11.65 -5.84 60.51
C ASP A 593 10.92 -7.18 60.79
N ARG A 594 10.60 -7.91 59.71
CA ARG A 594 9.89 -9.18 59.79
C ARG A 594 10.81 -10.33 60.17
N LYS A 595 12.09 -10.22 59.81
CA LYS A 595 13.11 -11.23 60.13
C LYS A 595 13.55 -11.14 61.59
N GLY A 596 13.55 -9.94 62.17
CA GLY A 596 13.88 -9.67 63.56
C GLY A 596 15.38 -9.70 63.86
N ASN A 597 16.23 -9.58 62.84
CA ASN A 597 17.69 -9.66 62.96
C ASN A 597 18.40 -8.33 62.63
N ASN A 598 17.65 -7.23 62.43
CA ASN A 598 18.22 -5.92 62.19
C ASN A 598 18.26 -5.08 63.49
N SER A 599 19.39 -5.14 64.20
CA SER A 599 19.65 -4.34 65.40
C SER A 599 19.90 -2.85 65.13
N THR A 600 19.93 -2.42 63.86
CA THR A 600 20.13 -1.04 63.41
C THR A 600 18.91 -0.45 62.73
N TRP A 601 17.75 -1.09 62.88
CA TRP A 601 16.47 -0.65 62.32
C TRP A 601 16.19 0.84 62.63
N PRO A 602 15.74 1.67 61.66
CA PRO A 602 15.19 1.35 60.33
C PRO A 602 16.20 1.38 59.17
N VAL A 603 17.49 1.27 59.45
CA VAL A 603 18.56 1.14 58.45
C VAL A 603 19.27 -0.21 58.58
N TRP A 604 19.96 -0.65 57.54
CA TRP A 604 20.80 -1.83 57.57
C TRP A 604 22.26 -1.44 57.34
N THR A 605 23.07 -1.54 58.41
CA THR A 605 24.51 -1.25 58.39
C THR A 605 25.36 -2.47 58.75
N ASP A 606 24.89 -3.67 58.36
CA ASP A 606 25.42 -4.96 58.79
C ASP A 606 25.51 -5.06 60.32
N ASN A 607 24.47 -4.58 61.00
CA ASN A 607 24.35 -4.50 62.47
C ASN A 607 25.45 -3.67 63.17
N ASN A 608 26.17 -2.81 62.43
CA ASN A 608 27.16 -1.90 63.00
C ASN A 608 26.48 -0.64 63.57
N LYS A 609 26.36 -0.59 64.90
CA LYS A 609 25.71 0.54 65.61
C LYS A 609 26.39 1.89 65.38
N MET A 610 27.72 1.95 65.34
CA MET A 610 28.43 3.22 65.12
C MET A 610 28.10 3.82 63.74
N ARG A 611 27.98 2.97 62.71
CA ARG A 611 27.56 3.41 61.37
C ARG A 611 26.10 3.86 61.35
N ALA A 612 25.22 3.14 62.06
CA ALA A 612 23.82 3.52 62.16
C ALA A 612 23.64 4.87 62.89
N ASP A 613 24.37 5.10 63.98
CA ASP A 613 24.34 6.36 64.76
C ASP A 613 24.83 7.57 63.94
N ALA A 614 25.65 7.34 62.90
CA ALA A 614 26.09 8.38 61.98
C ALA A 614 24.98 8.81 60.99
N ILE A 615 23.97 7.97 60.74
CA ILE A 615 22.84 8.27 59.86
C ILE A 615 21.73 8.91 60.70
N LYS A 616 21.75 10.25 60.78
CA LYS A 616 20.72 11.01 61.51
C LYS A 616 19.52 11.26 60.61
N PHE A 617 18.32 11.00 61.13
CA PHE A 617 17.07 11.22 60.41
C PHE A 617 15.96 11.77 61.31
N ILE A 618 14.98 12.41 60.69
CA ILE A 618 13.68 12.72 61.27
C ILE A 618 12.71 11.62 60.87
N TYR A 619 12.12 10.92 61.85
CA TYR A 619 11.09 9.90 61.60
C TYR A 619 9.70 10.53 61.67
N LEU A 620 8.98 10.63 60.56
CA LEU A 620 7.61 11.13 60.52
C LEU A 620 6.61 10.02 60.89
N LYS A 621 5.66 10.36 61.78
CA LYS A 621 4.57 9.45 62.20
C LYS A 621 3.29 9.57 61.34
N ASN A 622 3.24 10.55 60.43
CA ASN A 622 2.04 10.88 59.64
C ASN A 622 2.05 10.18 58.26
N SER A 623 0.87 10.07 57.63
CA SER A 623 0.72 9.65 56.23
C SER A 623 1.30 10.70 55.27
N TYR A 624 1.97 10.25 54.21
CA TYR A 624 2.40 11.08 53.07
C TYR A 624 1.47 10.85 51.88
N VAL A 625 1.57 11.72 50.87
CA VAL A 625 0.88 11.57 49.59
C VAL A 625 1.94 11.31 48.53
N VAL A 626 1.76 10.24 47.75
CA VAL A 626 2.62 9.95 46.60
C VAL A 626 2.32 10.99 45.51
N PRO A 627 3.33 11.71 45.00
CA PRO A 627 3.11 12.63 43.90
C PRO A 627 2.74 11.86 42.63
N GLU A 628 1.84 12.43 41.84
CA GLU A 628 1.58 12.00 40.46
C GLU A 628 2.50 12.78 39.50
N PRO A 629 2.85 12.23 38.33
CA PRO A 629 3.61 12.99 37.34
C PRO A 629 2.77 14.16 36.79
N PRO A 630 3.41 15.18 36.20
CA PRO A 630 2.75 16.36 35.68
C PRO A 630 2.07 16.05 34.34
N TYR A 631 0.99 15.27 34.41
CA TYR A 631 0.06 15.11 33.29
C TYR A 631 -0.52 16.47 32.90
N ALA A 632 -1.05 16.56 31.66
CA ALA A 632 -1.63 17.80 31.16
C ALA A 632 -2.64 18.36 32.17
N ASP A 633 -2.61 19.68 32.37
CA ASP A 633 -3.67 20.34 33.12
C ASP A 633 -5.02 19.98 32.46
N LYS A 634 -6.05 19.67 33.26
CA LYS A 634 -7.42 19.47 32.77
C LYS A 634 -7.91 20.68 31.95
N THR A 635 -7.28 21.84 32.13
CA THR A 635 -7.54 23.07 31.38
C THR A 635 -6.63 23.28 30.15
N GLN A 636 -5.52 22.55 30.02
CA GLN A 636 -4.69 22.58 28.82
C GLN A 636 -5.49 21.94 27.68
N GLN A 637 -6.13 22.80 26.90
CA GLN A 637 -6.63 22.51 25.57
C GLN A 637 -5.41 22.37 24.63
N GLY A 638 -4.56 21.36 24.89
CA GLY A 638 -3.62 20.89 23.88
C GLY A 638 -4.45 20.19 22.82
N GLY A 639 -4.48 20.76 21.62
CA GLY A 639 -5.41 20.42 20.54
C GLY A 639 -6.13 21.67 20.06
N ILE A 640 -5.88 22.05 18.81
CA ILE A 640 -6.67 23.09 18.14
C ILE A 640 -8.16 22.73 18.30
N ILE A 641 -8.97 23.67 18.80
CA ILE A 641 -10.43 23.54 18.75
C ILE A 641 -10.75 23.30 17.28
N ASP A 642 -11.19 22.09 16.95
CA ASP A 642 -11.64 21.76 15.61
C ASP A 642 -12.70 22.80 15.24
N PRO A 643 -12.42 23.69 14.27
CA PRO A 643 -13.35 24.76 13.93
C PRO A 643 -14.65 24.20 13.33
N MET A 644 -14.67 22.91 12.98
CA MET A 644 -15.84 22.17 12.50
C MET A 644 -16.67 21.53 13.62
N ASP A 645 -16.21 21.46 14.88
CA ASP A 645 -16.88 20.69 15.93
C ASP A 645 -18.30 21.21 16.25
N LYS A 646 -18.50 22.53 16.16
CA LYS A 646 -19.82 23.17 16.37
C LYS A 646 -20.56 23.51 15.07
N LEU A 647 -19.95 23.24 13.93
CA LEU A 647 -20.51 23.57 12.63
C LEU A 647 -21.29 22.37 12.08
N SER A 648 -22.46 22.61 11.49
CA SER A 648 -23.28 21.62 10.80
C SER A 648 -24.13 22.31 9.74
N GLY A 649 -24.73 21.53 8.82
CA GLY A 649 -25.55 22.08 7.75
C GLY A 649 -24.77 22.76 6.62
N TYR A 650 -23.46 22.48 6.52
CA TYR A 650 -22.62 22.89 5.39
C TYR A 650 -22.54 21.79 4.34
N ASN A 651 -22.16 22.14 3.10
CA ASN A 651 -22.03 21.20 2.00
C ASN A 651 -21.05 21.74 0.96
N VAL A 652 -20.00 21.01 0.62
CA VAL A 652 -19.22 21.27 -0.59
C VAL A 652 -19.72 20.42 -1.75
N LYS A 653 -19.39 20.84 -2.96
CA LYS A 653 -19.70 20.14 -4.19
C LYS A 653 -18.55 20.31 -5.17
N LEU A 654 -18.20 19.23 -5.86
CA LEU A 654 -17.27 19.29 -6.98
C LEU A 654 -18.03 19.70 -8.25
N GLU A 655 -18.03 21.00 -8.54
CA GLU A 655 -18.82 21.59 -9.63
C GLU A 655 -18.20 21.40 -11.02
N GLY A 656 -16.86 21.36 -11.12
CA GLY A 656 -16.17 21.21 -12.40
C GLY A 656 -14.84 20.47 -12.30
N LEU A 657 -14.48 19.75 -13.36
CA LEU A 657 -13.23 19.02 -13.55
C LEU A 657 -12.67 19.34 -14.95
N SER A 658 -11.43 19.79 -15.01
CA SER A 658 -10.77 20.23 -16.24
C SER A 658 -9.37 19.60 -16.35
N TRP A 659 -8.89 19.44 -17.57
CA TRP A 659 -7.54 18.92 -17.85
C TRP A 659 -6.93 19.60 -19.07
N LYS A 660 -5.60 19.69 -19.06
CA LYS A 660 -4.82 20.22 -20.18
C LYS A 660 -3.40 19.67 -20.17
N ASN A 661 -2.80 19.50 -21.34
CA ASN A 661 -1.38 19.21 -21.47
C ASN A 661 -0.52 20.49 -21.28
N ALA A 662 0.81 20.34 -21.33
CA ALA A 662 1.75 21.46 -21.19
C ALA A 662 1.56 22.61 -22.21
N LYS A 663 0.93 22.33 -23.35
CA LYS A 663 0.61 23.34 -24.38
C LYS A 663 -0.77 23.99 -24.19
N GLY A 664 -1.48 23.64 -23.12
CA GLY A 664 -2.84 24.12 -22.83
C GLY A 664 -3.94 23.42 -23.64
N SER A 665 -3.63 22.34 -24.36
CA SER A 665 -4.61 21.57 -25.14
C SER A 665 -5.27 20.48 -24.29
N SER A 666 -6.58 20.34 -24.44
CA SER A 666 -7.36 19.23 -23.87
C SER A 666 -7.42 17.99 -24.77
N ASN A 667 -7.00 18.13 -26.03
CA ASN A 667 -6.81 17.01 -26.94
C ASN A 667 -5.44 16.39 -26.61
N LEU A 668 -5.49 15.26 -25.93
CA LEU A 668 -4.31 14.61 -25.36
C LEU A 668 -3.73 13.60 -26.35
N LYS A 669 -2.40 13.54 -26.38
CA LYS A 669 -1.65 12.50 -27.09
C LYS A 669 -0.85 11.67 -26.11
N GLU A 670 -0.53 10.44 -26.50
CA GLU A 670 0.39 9.59 -25.75
C GLU A 670 1.69 10.34 -25.43
N GLY A 671 2.14 10.23 -24.18
CA GLY A 671 3.33 10.91 -23.68
C GLY A 671 3.09 12.34 -23.16
N ASP A 672 1.91 12.96 -23.38
CA ASP A 672 1.61 14.28 -22.86
C ASP A 672 1.69 14.32 -21.32
N ALA A 673 2.33 15.37 -20.78
CA ALA A 673 2.25 15.70 -19.36
C ALA A 673 0.97 16.52 -19.10
N VAL A 674 0.00 15.90 -18.43
CA VAL A 674 -1.35 16.41 -18.21
C VAL A 674 -1.49 16.95 -16.79
N THR A 675 -2.16 18.09 -16.65
CA THR A 675 -2.54 18.62 -15.33
C THR A 675 -4.05 18.68 -15.19
N PHE A 676 -4.54 18.40 -13.98
CA PHE A 676 -5.95 18.43 -13.63
C PHE A 676 -6.27 19.59 -12.67
N GLU A 677 -7.43 20.22 -12.88
CA GLU A 677 -7.97 21.31 -12.07
C GLU A 677 -9.43 21.02 -11.74
N VAL A 678 -9.90 21.35 -10.54
CA VAL A 678 -11.31 21.22 -10.15
C VAL A 678 -11.83 22.52 -9.55
N LYS A 679 -13.14 22.73 -9.68
CA LYS A 679 -13.87 23.79 -8.98
C LYS A 679 -14.69 23.18 -7.85
N ILE A 680 -14.38 23.56 -6.61
CA ILE A 680 -15.14 23.17 -5.41
C ILE A 680 -15.99 24.37 -4.97
N VAL A 681 -17.27 24.13 -4.69
CA VAL A 681 -18.23 25.16 -4.29
C VAL A 681 -18.84 24.79 -2.95
N ASN A 682 -18.91 25.73 -2.02
CA ASN A 682 -19.76 25.59 -0.85
C ASN A 682 -21.20 25.92 -1.26
N THR A 683 -22.07 24.92 -1.36
CA THR A 683 -23.46 25.07 -1.82
C THR A 683 -24.44 25.40 -0.71
N SER A 684 -23.94 25.51 0.53
CA SER A 684 -24.75 25.75 1.72
C SER A 684 -24.81 27.22 2.11
N ASN A 685 -25.64 27.52 3.12
CA ASN A 685 -25.72 28.84 3.76
C ASN A 685 -24.74 29.00 4.95
N VAL A 686 -23.80 28.07 5.11
CA VAL A 686 -22.90 28.01 6.27
C VAL A 686 -21.47 28.18 5.79
N ASP A 687 -20.74 29.16 6.33
CA ASP A 687 -19.34 29.41 5.99
C ASP A 687 -18.43 28.29 6.53
N ILE A 688 -17.55 27.76 5.68
CA ILE A 688 -16.44 26.90 6.11
C ILE A 688 -15.31 27.83 6.59
N PRO A 689 -14.90 27.75 7.87
CA PRO A 689 -13.94 28.68 8.45
C PRO A 689 -12.52 28.49 7.90
N LYS A 690 -11.69 29.54 8.06
CA LYS A 690 -10.25 29.46 7.83
C LYS A 690 -9.60 28.41 8.73
N GLY A 691 -8.57 27.73 8.23
CA GLY A 691 -7.85 26.68 8.93
C GLY A 691 -8.42 25.27 8.75
N VAL A 692 -9.49 25.11 7.97
CA VAL A 692 -10.02 23.81 7.55
C VAL A 692 -9.43 23.44 6.20
N ASP A 693 -8.73 22.31 6.13
CA ASP A 693 -8.06 21.86 4.92
C ASP A 693 -9.03 21.25 3.92
N LEU A 694 -9.27 21.95 2.82
CA LEU A 694 -10.04 21.47 1.69
C LEU A 694 -9.10 21.10 0.53
N ALA A 695 -9.10 19.83 0.14
CA ALA A 695 -8.29 19.33 -0.97
C ALA A 695 -9.16 18.53 -1.95
N PHE A 696 -8.57 18.12 -3.07
CA PHE A 696 -9.17 17.10 -3.94
C PHE A 696 -8.14 16.06 -4.36
N SER A 697 -8.63 14.87 -4.72
CA SER A 697 -7.85 13.85 -5.40
C SER A 697 -8.45 13.50 -6.76
N VAL A 698 -7.63 12.99 -7.67
CA VAL A 698 -8.05 12.42 -8.95
C VAL A 698 -7.47 11.02 -9.10
N LYS A 699 -8.32 10.10 -9.53
CA LYS A 699 -7.97 8.72 -9.84
C LYS A 699 -8.19 8.46 -11.32
N ILE A 700 -7.15 8.00 -12.01
CA ILE A 700 -7.18 7.76 -13.46
C ILE A 700 -7.11 6.26 -13.71
N ASN A 701 -8.07 5.75 -14.48
CA ASN A 701 -8.21 4.35 -14.84
C ASN A 701 -8.19 3.38 -13.63
N GLY A 702 -8.64 3.86 -12.46
CA GLY A 702 -8.61 3.09 -11.22
C GLY A 702 -7.21 2.76 -10.65
N LYS A 703 -6.13 3.27 -11.26
CA LYS A 703 -4.73 2.91 -10.91
C LYS A 703 -3.90 4.07 -10.37
N SER A 704 -3.79 5.15 -11.13
CA SER A 704 -2.97 6.31 -10.75
C SER A 704 -3.79 7.28 -9.90
N SER A 705 -3.24 7.77 -8.79
CA SER A 705 -3.89 8.73 -7.89
C SER A 705 -3.01 9.96 -7.70
N PHE A 706 -3.60 11.15 -7.79
CA PHE A 706 -2.93 12.44 -7.56
C PHE A 706 -3.79 13.30 -6.63
N ALA A 707 -3.18 14.07 -5.73
CA ALA A 707 -3.89 14.97 -4.83
C ALA A 707 -3.45 16.42 -5.02
N SER A 708 -4.32 17.37 -4.68
CA SER A 708 -3.97 18.79 -4.60
C SER A 708 -3.25 19.12 -3.31
N ARG A 709 -2.63 20.30 -3.27
CA ARG A 709 -2.34 20.95 -1.99
C ARG A 709 -3.67 21.30 -1.30
N ALA A 710 -3.70 21.22 0.03
CA ALA A 710 -4.85 21.65 0.81
C ALA A 710 -5.01 23.18 0.75
N TYR A 711 -6.25 23.63 0.62
CA TYR A 711 -6.66 25.02 0.73
C TYR A 711 -7.32 25.26 2.09
N ASP A 712 -6.80 26.21 2.85
CA ASP A 712 -7.23 26.53 4.23
C ASP A 712 -7.76 27.97 4.38
N GLY A 713 -7.97 28.66 3.26
CA GLY A 713 -8.41 30.06 3.23
C GLY A 713 -9.85 30.30 3.70
N GLY A 714 -10.58 29.23 4.05
CA GLY A 714 -12.01 29.23 4.33
C GLY A 714 -12.84 29.37 3.05
N LEU A 715 -14.05 28.81 3.06
CA LEU A 715 -14.95 28.85 1.91
C LEU A 715 -16.32 29.35 2.35
N LYS A 716 -16.62 30.62 2.06
CA LYS A 716 -17.90 31.23 2.45
C LYS A 716 -19.07 30.53 1.76
N ALA A 717 -20.26 30.66 2.34
CA ALA A 717 -21.51 30.23 1.74
C ALA A 717 -21.59 30.70 0.27
N HIS A 718 -21.92 29.78 -0.63
CA HIS A 718 -22.04 30.00 -2.09
C HIS A 718 -20.74 30.39 -2.81
N GLN A 719 -19.60 30.38 -2.13
CA GLN A 719 -18.31 30.68 -2.73
C GLN A 719 -17.70 29.43 -3.38
N SER A 720 -16.94 29.64 -4.46
CA SER A 720 -16.15 28.62 -5.12
C SER A 720 -14.65 28.87 -5.05
N ILE A 721 -13.86 27.81 -5.13
CA ILE A 721 -12.41 27.83 -5.30
C ILE A 721 -12.01 26.88 -6.43
N ILE A 722 -10.92 27.22 -7.12
CA ILE A 722 -10.30 26.33 -8.11
C ILE A 722 -9.01 25.77 -7.51
N LEU A 723 -8.90 24.46 -7.46
CA LEU A 723 -7.72 23.75 -6.99
C LEU A 723 -7.06 23.00 -8.15
N LYS A 724 -5.75 22.84 -8.06
CA LYS A 724 -4.91 22.15 -9.05
C LYS A 724 -4.16 20.99 -8.40
N VAL A 725 -4.02 19.87 -9.11
CA VAL A 725 -3.22 18.72 -8.63
C VAL A 725 -1.75 19.09 -8.46
N ASN A 726 -1.07 18.44 -7.52
CA ASN A 726 0.38 18.55 -7.38
C ASN A 726 1.07 17.58 -8.36
N GLY A 727 1.83 18.11 -9.32
CA GLY A 727 2.50 17.31 -10.37
C GLY A 727 1.68 17.15 -11.66
N THR A 728 2.11 16.22 -12.52
CA THR A 728 1.50 15.93 -13.82
C THR A 728 1.33 14.43 -14.02
N TRP A 729 0.28 14.05 -14.76
CA TRP A 729 0.06 12.68 -15.21
C TRP A 729 0.62 12.50 -16.63
N LYS A 730 1.39 11.44 -16.86
CA LYS A 730 1.87 11.10 -18.21
C LYS A 730 0.82 10.26 -18.93
N ALA A 731 0.23 10.81 -20.00
CA ALA A 731 -0.87 10.19 -20.73
C ALA A 731 -0.44 8.94 -21.51
N LYS A 732 -1.28 7.91 -21.53
CA LYS A 732 -1.10 6.69 -22.33
C LYS A 732 -2.26 6.57 -23.32
N ALA A 733 -2.00 6.12 -24.55
CA ALA A 733 -3.01 6.01 -25.59
C ALA A 733 -4.19 5.12 -25.17
N GLY A 734 -5.39 5.53 -25.59
CA GLY A 734 -6.66 4.82 -25.39
C GLY A 734 -7.69 5.57 -24.55
N ALA A 735 -8.82 4.90 -24.34
CA ALA A 735 -9.90 5.34 -23.49
C ALA A 735 -9.42 5.52 -22.05
N CYS A 736 -9.66 6.71 -21.48
CA CYS A 736 -9.34 7.05 -20.11
C CYS A 736 -10.60 7.46 -19.35
N TYR A 737 -10.67 7.09 -18.08
CA TYR A 737 -11.68 7.53 -17.14
C TYR A 737 -11.02 8.16 -15.91
N ILE A 738 -11.58 9.27 -15.46
CA ILE A 738 -11.12 10.03 -14.31
C ILE A 738 -12.23 10.17 -13.29
N GLU A 739 -11.90 9.90 -12.03
CA GLU A 739 -12.73 10.15 -10.85
C GLU A 739 -12.05 11.21 -9.99
N ALA A 740 -12.72 12.34 -9.78
CA ALA A 740 -12.25 13.39 -8.88
C ALA A 740 -13.10 13.40 -7.59
N PHE A 741 -12.46 13.61 -6.44
CA PHE A 741 -13.08 13.63 -5.12
C PHE A 741 -12.67 14.88 -4.34
N ALA A 742 -13.64 15.68 -3.91
CA ALA A 742 -13.43 16.76 -2.94
C ALA A 742 -13.39 16.20 -1.51
N ASP A 743 -12.55 16.81 -0.66
CA ASP A 743 -12.30 16.41 0.72
C ASP A 743 -11.97 14.89 0.92
N PRO A 744 -10.92 14.39 0.25
CA PRO A 744 -10.55 12.97 0.34
C PRO A 744 -10.14 12.52 1.75
N GLU A 745 -9.72 13.46 2.61
CA GLU A 745 -9.28 13.21 3.98
C GLU A 745 -10.43 13.32 5.00
N ASN A 746 -11.64 13.61 4.55
CA ASN A 746 -12.83 13.74 5.38
C ASN A 746 -12.68 14.81 6.50
N ASN A 747 -12.04 15.94 6.17
CA ASN A 747 -11.93 17.11 7.05
C ASN A 747 -13.27 17.85 7.23
N LEU A 748 -14.27 17.49 6.43
CA LEU A 748 -15.65 17.98 6.47
C LEU A 748 -16.60 16.84 6.87
N PRO A 749 -16.57 16.34 8.12
CA PRO A 749 -17.26 15.10 8.48
C PRO A 749 -18.79 15.20 8.54
N LYS A 750 -19.35 16.40 8.77
CA LYS A 750 -20.79 16.67 8.97
C LYS A 750 -21.46 17.33 7.77
N GLU A 751 -20.96 17.09 6.56
CA GLU A 751 -21.60 17.56 5.33
C GLU A 751 -23.01 16.98 5.15
N ILE A 752 -23.89 17.77 4.55
CA ILE A 752 -25.25 17.35 4.23
C ILE A 752 -25.24 16.21 3.20
N SER A 753 -24.31 16.24 2.25
CA SER A 753 -24.13 15.24 1.20
C SER A 753 -22.64 15.04 0.90
N LYS A 754 -22.25 13.80 0.61
CA LYS A 754 -20.92 13.46 0.08
C LYS A 754 -20.97 12.91 -1.34
N GLU A 755 -22.16 12.72 -1.89
CA GLU A 755 -22.33 12.16 -3.24
C GLU A 755 -21.96 13.19 -4.31
N ASP A 756 -22.18 14.47 -4.04
CA ASP A 756 -21.83 15.61 -4.89
C ASP A 756 -20.38 16.09 -4.70
N ASN A 757 -19.59 15.42 -3.84
CA ASN A 757 -18.14 15.61 -3.75
C ASN A 757 -17.39 14.89 -4.87
N LYS A 758 -18.09 14.12 -5.72
CA LYS A 758 -17.50 13.31 -6.78
C LYS A 758 -17.80 13.87 -8.15
N ARG A 759 -16.85 13.74 -9.07
CA ARG A 759 -17.08 14.01 -10.49
C ARG A 759 -16.33 13.01 -11.35
N PHE A 760 -17.02 12.49 -12.35
CA PHE A 760 -16.51 11.46 -13.24
C PHE A 760 -16.50 11.99 -14.67
N LYS A 761 -15.40 11.74 -15.41
CA LYS A 761 -15.28 12.06 -16.83
C LYS A 761 -14.59 10.92 -17.59
N LYS A 762 -14.90 10.75 -18.87
CA LYS A 762 -14.23 9.87 -19.82
C LYS A 762 -13.64 10.70 -20.94
N PHE A 763 -12.42 10.43 -21.35
CA PHE A 763 -11.82 11.12 -22.49
C PHE A 763 -10.84 10.21 -23.22
N ASN A 764 -10.45 10.60 -24.42
CA ASN A 764 -9.49 9.86 -25.23
C ASN A 764 -8.11 10.49 -25.13
N VAL A 765 -7.10 9.65 -24.94
CA VAL A 765 -5.72 9.99 -25.26
C VAL A 765 -5.41 9.34 -26.59
N HIS A 766 -5.23 10.14 -27.63
CA HIS A 766 -4.90 9.61 -28.94
C HIS A 766 -3.47 9.11 -28.96
N GLU A 767 -3.20 8.07 -29.77
CA GLU A 767 -1.83 7.74 -30.13
C GLU A 767 -1.11 9.01 -30.62
N SER A 768 0.18 9.12 -30.31
CA SER A 768 1.01 10.10 -31.00
C SER A 768 0.91 9.86 -32.50
N ALA A 769 1.00 10.91 -33.32
CA ALA A 769 1.16 10.70 -34.76
C ALA A 769 2.39 9.79 -35.00
N ASP A 770 2.41 9.06 -36.12
CA ASP A 770 3.63 8.38 -36.59
C ASP A 770 4.67 9.45 -36.94
N ASP A 771 5.28 10.04 -35.92
CA ASP A 771 6.42 10.89 -36.07
C ASP A 771 7.64 10.04 -36.46
N MET A 772 8.60 10.71 -37.09
CA MET A 772 9.84 10.09 -37.55
C MET A 772 10.83 9.87 -36.38
N GLY A 773 10.37 9.91 -35.12
CA GLY A 773 11.22 10.00 -33.94
C GLY A 773 12.00 11.32 -33.87
N SER A 774 13.01 11.38 -33.01
CA SER A 774 13.87 12.56 -32.82
C SER A 774 15.34 12.15 -32.70
N PHE A 775 16.24 13.02 -33.14
CA PHE A 775 17.68 12.88 -32.97
C PHE A 775 18.28 14.21 -32.47
N THR A 776 19.52 14.16 -31.97
CA THR A 776 20.30 15.36 -31.61
C THR A 776 21.28 15.66 -32.73
N PRO A 777 21.23 16.84 -33.38
CA PRO A 777 22.20 17.22 -34.41
C PRO A 777 23.65 17.16 -33.93
N VAL A 778 24.55 16.68 -34.78
CA VAL A 778 26.00 16.64 -34.53
C VAL A 778 26.77 17.20 -35.74
N THR A 779 27.96 17.75 -35.49
CA THR A 779 28.80 18.38 -36.52
C THR A 779 30.09 17.60 -36.75
N GLY A 780 30.57 17.53 -38.00
CA GLY A 780 31.86 16.92 -38.35
C GLY A 780 31.79 15.71 -39.28
N GLY A 781 30.66 15.46 -39.93
CA GLY A 781 30.39 14.22 -40.68
C GLY A 781 28.91 13.84 -40.68
N TYR A 782 28.58 12.65 -41.22
CA TYR A 782 27.25 12.06 -41.13
C TYR A 782 27.14 11.17 -39.86
N ASP A 783 25.93 10.99 -39.32
CA ASP A 783 25.67 10.18 -38.12
C ASP A 783 24.32 9.48 -38.23
N LEU A 784 24.28 8.15 -38.42
CA LEU A 784 23.03 7.45 -38.70
C LEU A 784 22.38 6.89 -37.44
N VAL A 785 21.15 7.32 -37.15
CA VAL A 785 20.45 7.00 -35.90
C VAL A 785 19.16 6.25 -36.19
N VAL A 786 18.96 5.09 -35.55
CA VAL A 786 17.63 4.45 -35.54
C VAL A 786 16.77 5.17 -34.51
N THR A 787 15.72 5.84 -34.97
CA THR A 787 14.88 6.69 -34.11
C THR A 787 13.56 6.03 -33.72
N LYS A 788 13.13 4.99 -34.46
CA LYS A 788 11.85 4.30 -34.22
C LYS A 788 11.80 2.93 -34.92
N ILE A 789 11.07 1.98 -34.32
CA ILE A 789 10.65 0.72 -34.95
C ILE A 789 9.14 0.75 -35.14
N LEU A 790 8.67 0.30 -36.31
CA LEU A 790 7.27 0.20 -36.70
C LEU A 790 6.93 -1.23 -37.08
N THR A 791 5.68 -1.64 -36.90
CA THR A 791 5.13 -2.91 -37.37
C THR A 791 4.12 -2.66 -38.49
N ASN A 792 3.89 -3.65 -39.34
CA ASN A 792 2.87 -3.61 -40.40
C ASN A 792 1.42 -3.59 -39.86
N THR A 793 1.22 -3.97 -38.60
CA THR A 793 -0.08 -3.95 -37.92
C THR A 793 0.08 -3.49 -36.47
N LYS A 794 -0.92 -2.78 -35.96
CA LYS A 794 -1.01 -2.32 -34.56
C LYS A 794 -1.62 -3.36 -33.61
N SER A 795 -2.21 -4.43 -34.15
CA SER A 795 -2.67 -5.59 -33.39
C SER A 795 -1.96 -6.84 -33.92
N ILE A 796 -1.43 -7.65 -33.01
CA ILE A 796 -0.61 -8.83 -33.32
C ILE A 796 -1.10 -9.98 -32.46
N LYS A 797 -1.49 -11.09 -33.05
CA LYS A 797 -1.87 -12.33 -32.38
C LYS A 797 -0.81 -13.41 -32.61
N PRO A 798 -0.76 -14.46 -31.75
CA PRO A 798 0.10 -15.60 -32.02
C PRO A 798 -0.21 -16.21 -33.39
N GLY A 799 0.81 -16.37 -34.23
CA GLY A 799 0.72 -16.85 -35.61
C GLY A 799 0.71 -15.75 -36.68
N ASP A 800 0.50 -14.48 -36.32
CA ASP A 800 0.51 -13.38 -37.29
C ASP A 800 1.90 -13.15 -37.89
N ARG A 801 1.94 -12.72 -39.16
CA ARG A 801 3.16 -12.37 -39.88
C ARG A 801 3.47 -10.89 -39.70
N VAL A 802 4.45 -10.59 -38.85
CA VAL A 802 4.87 -9.24 -38.50
C VAL A 802 6.05 -8.83 -39.36
N ASN A 803 5.90 -7.75 -40.13
CA ASN A 803 6.98 -7.11 -40.87
C ASN A 803 7.42 -5.84 -40.13
N PHE A 804 8.72 -5.72 -39.87
CA PHE A 804 9.29 -4.60 -39.15
C PHE A 804 9.82 -3.54 -40.13
N SER A 805 9.61 -2.27 -39.78
CA SER A 805 10.29 -1.14 -40.40
C SER A 805 11.05 -0.34 -39.34
N ALA A 806 12.09 0.37 -39.76
CA ALA A 806 12.80 1.33 -38.93
C ALA A 806 12.76 2.70 -39.58
N ILE A 807 12.74 3.75 -38.76
CA ILE A 807 13.05 5.10 -39.20
C ILE A 807 14.50 5.39 -38.84
N VAL A 808 15.31 5.69 -39.86
CA VAL A 808 16.71 6.09 -39.71
C VAL A 808 16.83 7.57 -40.03
N ALA A 809 17.52 8.31 -39.16
CA ALA A 809 17.85 9.72 -39.37
C ALA A 809 19.35 9.89 -39.61
N ASN A 810 19.75 10.88 -40.39
CA ASN A 810 21.13 11.35 -40.38
C ASN A 810 21.23 12.57 -39.47
N ALA A 811 21.74 12.37 -38.25
CA ALA A 811 21.95 13.41 -37.26
C ALA A 811 23.14 14.33 -37.56
N GLY A 812 24.01 13.95 -38.50
CA GLY A 812 25.19 14.70 -38.87
C GLY A 812 24.92 15.89 -39.80
N ASP A 813 25.89 16.79 -39.89
CA ASP A 813 25.88 17.99 -40.74
C ASP A 813 26.36 17.75 -42.17
N GLN A 814 26.74 16.51 -42.51
CA GLN A 814 27.08 16.07 -43.86
C GLN A 814 26.15 14.95 -44.34
N ASN A 815 26.01 14.82 -45.67
CA ASN A 815 25.22 13.76 -46.27
C ASN A 815 25.90 12.40 -46.09
N ALA A 816 25.15 11.38 -45.69
CA ALA A 816 25.60 10.00 -45.75
C ALA A 816 25.65 9.58 -47.24
N PRO A 817 26.78 9.05 -47.73
CA PRO A 817 27.00 8.83 -49.15
C PRO A 817 26.03 7.81 -49.76
N ALA A 818 25.67 8.03 -51.03
CA ALA A 818 24.95 7.07 -51.85
C ALA A 818 25.91 6.02 -52.43
N GLY A 819 25.41 4.81 -52.67
CA GLY A 819 26.17 3.72 -53.32
C GLY A 819 26.40 2.49 -52.43
N ASP A 820 26.50 2.69 -51.11
CA ASP A 820 26.47 1.59 -50.13
C ASP A 820 25.02 1.32 -49.65
N VAL A 821 24.78 0.09 -49.19
CA VAL A 821 23.48 -0.31 -48.64
C VAL A 821 23.36 0.16 -47.19
N LEU A 822 22.31 0.93 -46.89
CA LEU A 822 21.89 1.23 -45.52
C LEU A 822 21.17 0.01 -44.94
N GLY A 823 21.96 -0.94 -44.45
CA GLY A 823 21.46 -2.18 -43.87
C GLY A 823 20.84 -1.91 -42.50
N VAL A 824 19.60 -2.35 -42.28
CA VAL A 824 19.00 -2.36 -40.93
C VAL A 824 18.51 -3.76 -40.61
N GLN A 825 19.00 -4.35 -39.53
CA GLN A 825 18.50 -5.64 -39.06
C GLN A 825 17.65 -5.48 -37.80
N PHE A 826 16.58 -6.27 -37.74
CA PHE A 826 15.68 -6.42 -36.61
C PHE A 826 15.92 -7.78 -35.95
N GLN A 827 16.36 -7.75 -34.70
CA GLN A 827 16.65 -8.92 -33.90
C GLN A 827 15.56 -9.11 -32.84
N ILE A 828 14.94 -10.29 -32.82
CA ILE A 828 13.88 -10.62 -31.87
C ILE A 828 14.48 -11.36 -30.67
N ASP A 829 14.17 -10.92 -29.45
CA ASP A 829 14.62 -11.52 -28.17
C ASP A 829 16.14 -11.67 -28.02
N GLY A 830 16.91 -10.81 -28.68
CA GLY A 830 18.37 -10.91 -28.71
C GLY A 830 18.89 -12.19 -29.40
N LYS A 831 18.04 -12.91 -30.14
CA LYS A 831 18.38 -14.15 -30.84
C LYS A 831 18.99 -13.84 -32.21
N THR A 832 20.22 -14.28 -32.45
CA THR A 832 20.94 -14.03 -33.71
C THR A 832 20.49 -14.93 -34.86
N ASP A 833 19.76 -16.00 -34.56
CA ASP A 833 19.18 -16.95 -35.51
C ASP A 833 17.78 -16.55 -36.00
N VAL A 834 17.11 -15.63 -35.31
CA VAL A 834 15.78 -15.10 -35.68
C VAL A 834 15.90 -13.61 -35.98
N ILE A 835 16.31 -13.32 -37.22
CA ILE A 835 16.56 -11.94 -37.68
C ILE A 835 15.83 -11.68 -39.00
N THR A 836 15.30 -10.47 -39.13
CA THR A 836 14.80 -9.91 -40.40
C THR A 836 15.62 -8.66 -40.71
N TRP A 837 15.77 -8.27 -41.96
CA TRP A 837 16.59 -7.11 -42.32
C TRP A 837 16.09 -6.39 -43.56
N SER A 838 16.45 -5.12 -43.68
CA SER A 838 16.36 -4.30 -44.89
C SER A 838 17.76 -4.11 -45.46
N ASP A 839 17.94 -4.46 -46.73
CA ASP A 839 19.21 -4.39 -47.47
C ASP A 839 19.03 -3.83 -48.91
N ASP A 840 17.93 -3.13 -49.16
CA ASP A 840 17.54 -2.62 -50.48
C ASP A 840 17.66 -1.09 -50.64
N TYR A 841 18.02 -0.35 -49.57
CA TYR A 841 18.18 1.11 -49.61
C TYR A 841 19.63 1.53 -49.90
N THR A 842 19.87 2.22 -51.03
CA THR A 842 21.22 2.61 -51.49
C THR A 842 21.38 4.10 -51.84
N GLN A 843 20.35 4.92 -51.58
CA GLN A 843 20.29 6.30 -52.06
C GLN A 843 21.11 7.31 -51.24
N GLY A 844 21.75 6.88 -50.15
CA GLY A 844 22.34 7.78 -49.16
C GLY A 844 21.26 8.51 -48.35
N LEU A 845 21.66 9.28 -47.35
CA LEU A 845 20.73 10.02 -46.49
C LEU A 845 21.25 11.44 -46.25
N ASP A 846 20.51 12.42 -46.77
CA ASP A 846 20.85 13.84 -46.60
C ASP A 846 20.96 14.20 -45.11
N SER A 847 21.84 15.16 -44.83
CA SER A 847 22.00 15.73 -43.50
C SER A 847 20.64 16.17 -42.91
N HIS A 848 20.38 15.79 -41.66
CA HIS A 848 19.15 16.08 -40.90
C HIS A 848 17.85 15.53 -41.50
N ASN A 849 17.92 14.59 -42.45
CA ASN A 849 16.76 13.94 -43.04
C ASN A 849 16.54 12.53 -42.49
N PHE A 850 15.36 11.98 -42.81
CA PHE A 850 14.91 10.67 -42.37
C PHE A 850 14.58 9.76 -43.56
N VAL A 851 14.75 8.46 -43.35
CA VAL A 851 14.29 7.41 -44.26
C VAL A 851 13.57 6.32 -43.47
N LYS A 852 12.50 5.77 -44.06
CA LYS A 852 11.87 4.53 -43.60
C LYS A 852 12.43 3.36 -44.40
N VAL A 853 13.07 2.42 -43.71
CA VAL A 853 13.52 1.15 -44.28
C VAL A 853 12.65 0.02 -43.74
N THR A 854 12.32 -0.96 -44.58
CA THR A 854 11.39 -2.05 -44.22
C THR A 854 12.05 -3.38 -44.52
N ALA A 855 11.86 -4.35 -43.63
CA ALA A 855 12.47 -5.66 -43.82
C ALA A 855 12.06 -6.27 -45.17
N CYS A 856 13.08 -6.60 -45.98
CA CYS A 856 12.97 -7.23 -47.29
C CYS A 856 13.60 -8.64 -47.31
N GLY A 857 14.38 -8.99 -46.30
CA GLY A 857 15.03 -10.30 -46.12
C GLY A 857 15.13 -10.74 -44.65
N GLY A 858 15.78 -11.87 -44.38
CA GLY A 858 15.92 -12.44 -43.04
C GLY A 858 16.31 -13.92 -43.03
N THR A 859 16.87 -14.41 -41.91
CA THR A 859 17.06 -15.86 -41.69
C THR A 859 15.74 -16.62 -41.66
N VAL A 860 14.66 -15.92 -41.28
CA VAL A 860 13.28 -16.40 -41.26
C VAL A 860 12.41 -15.78 -42.37
N GLY A 861 13.06 -15.15 -43.37
CA GLY A 861 12.42 -14.32 -44.38
C GLY A 861 12.13 -12.90 -43.89
N LYS A 862 11.42 -12.10 -44.69
CA LYS A 862 11.11 -10.68 -44.40
C LYS A 862 10.07 -10.41 -43.29
N GLU A 863 9.50 -11.47 -42.73
CA GLU A 863 8.42 -11.41 -41.75
C GLU A 863 8.70 -12.38 -40.61
N TRP A 864 8.53 -11.92 -39.38
CA TRP A 864 8.56 -12.75 -38.18
C TRP A 864 7.17 -13.29 -37.88
N THR A 865 7.06 -14.59 -37.55
CA THR A 865 5.80 -15.16 -37.07
C THR A 865 5.70 -14.91 -35.56
N ALA A 866 4.71 -14.12 -35.16
CA ALA A 866 4.45 -13.77 -33.77
C ALA A 866 4.21 -15.00 -32.90
N THR A 867 4.89 -15.09 -31.76
CA THR A 867 4.63 -16.09 -30.72
C THR A 867 3.96 -15.45 -29.51
N GLU A 868 3.22 -16.23 -28.72
CA GLU A 868 2.59 -15.71 -27.50
C GLU A 868 3.65 -15.35 -26.45
N GLY A 869 3.43 -14.23 -25.77
CA GLY A 869 4.28 -13.76 -24.68
C GLY A 869 4.99 -12.45 -24.98
N LYS A 870 5.93 -12.13 -24.10
CA LYS A 870 6.70 -10.89 -24.09
C LYS A 870 7.94 -11.05 -24.97
N HIS A 871 8.11 -10.14 -25.92
CA HIS A 871 9.19 -10.12 -26.88
C HIS A 871 9.90 -8.76 -26.91
N THR A 872 11.18 -8.76 -27.25
CA THR A 872 11.93 -7.52 -27.54
C THR A 872 12.33 -7.51 -29.00
N VAL A 873 12.28 -6.33 -29.64
CA VAL A 873 12.75 -6.14 -31.02
C VAL A 873 13.79 -5.04 -31.00
N THR A 874 15.02 -5.39 -31.35
CA THR A 874 16.13 -4.44 -31.48
C THR A 874 16.44 -4.24 -32.95
N ALA A 875 16.28 -3.02 -33.45
CA ALA A 875 16.76 -2.62 -34.77
C ALA A 875 18.19 -2.09 -34.62
N TRP A 876 19.08 -2.54 -35.48
CA TRP A 876 20.44 -2.03 -35.60
C TRP A 876 20.72 -1.59 -37.03
N ILE A 877 21.58 -0.60 -37.22
CA ILE A 877 22.20 -0.32 -38.54
C ILE A 877 23.42 -1.24 -38.67
N ASP A 878 23.47 -2.02 -39.74
CA ASP A 878 24.54 -2.98 -40.01
C ASP A 878 25.65 -2.36 -40.88
N ASN A 879 26.81 -2.10 -40.27
CA ASN A 879 28.01 -1.58 -40.94
C ASN A 879 28.98 -2.69 -41.40
N TYR A 880 28.48 -3.90 -41.68
CA TYR A 880 29.30 -5.02 -42.14
C TYR A 880 30.15 -4.66 -43.38
N GLY A 881 31.47 -4.89 -43.29
CA GLY A 881 32.41 -4.66 -44.39
C GLY A 881 32.91 -3.22 -44.57
N GLY A 882 32.68 -2.32 -43.60
CA GLY A 882 33.17 -0.94 -43.64
C GLY A 882 32.24 0.06 -44.34
N ARG A 883 30.98 -0.33 -44.58
CA ARG A 883 29.91 0.57 -45.04
C ARG A 883 29.64 1.60 -43.96
N TYR A 884 29.50 2.87 -44.35
CA TYR A 884 29.29 3.98 -43.42
C TYR A 884 30.32 4.04 -42.26
N ALA A 885 31.56 3.60 -42.50
CA ALA A 885 32.60 3.52 -41.47
C ALA A 885 33.07 4.88 -40.92
N ASP A 886 32.80 5.96 -41.64
CA ASP A 886 33.18 7.32 -41.25
C ASP A 886 32.05 8.06 -40.49
N GLU A 887 31.03 7.34 -40.02
CA GLU A 887 29.97 7.95 -39.20
C GLU A 887 30.51 8.39 -37.81
N ILE A 888 29.91 9.44 -37.27
CA ILE A 888 30.41 10.06 -36.04
C ILE A 888 30.16 9.19 -34.79
N ASN A 889 28.98 8.57 -34.65
CA ASN A 889 28.59 7.89 -33.42
C ASN A 889 27.84 6.57 -33.64
N HIS A 890 28.58 5.47 -33.75
CA HIS A 890 28.02 4.11 -33.83
C HIS A 890 27.14 3.68 -32.64
N GLY A 891 27.14 4.41 -31.52
CA GLY A 891 26.41 4.04 -30.31
C GLY A 891 24.89 4.25 -30.39
N ASN A 892 24.43 5.14 -31.27
CA ASN A 892 23.01 5.49 -31.47
C ASN A 892 22.38 4.75 -32.68
N ASN A 893 23.14 3.86 -33.33
CA ASN A 893 22.71 2.99 -34.43
C ASN A 893 21.72 1.89 -34.03
N LYS A 894 21.30 1.85 -32.77
CA LYS A 894 20.40 0.81 -32.24
C LYS A 894 19.20 1.41 -31.51
N PHE A 895 18.05 0.79 -31.69
CA PHE A 895 16.81 1.13 -30.99
C PHE A 895 16.08 -0.16 -30.61
N THR A 896 15.50 -0.21 -29.41
CA THR A 896 14.79 -1.41 -28.92
C THR A 896 13.38 -1.06 -28.50
N ILE A 897 12.41 -1.88 -28.93
CA ILE A 897 11.02 -1.86 -28.45
C ILE A 897 10.65 -3.18 -27.77
N GLU A 898 9.57 -3.16 -27.00
CA GLU A 898 8.98 -4.32 -26.35
C GLU A 898 7.58 -4.59 -26.96
N LEU A 899 7.29 -5.85 -27.29
CA LEU A 899 6.00 -6.32 -27.79
C LEU A 899 5.44 -7.36 -26.83
N ASN A 900 4.18 -7.24 -26.43
CA ASN A 900 3.50 -8.25 -25.62
C ASN A 900 2.34 -8.84 -26.42
N ILE A 901 2.42 -10.13 -26.76
CA ILE A 901 1.53 -10.80 -27.71
C ILE A 901 0.59 -11.76 -26.95
N PRO A 902 -0.74 -11.68 -27.14
CA PRO A 902 -1.44 -10.85 -28.12
C PRO A 902 -1.44 -9.35 -27.80
N MET A 903 -1.16 -8.55 -28.82
CA MET A 903 -1.27 -7.09 -28.81
C MET A 903 -2.63 -6.72 -29.40
N GLU A 904 -3.48 -6.12 -28.57
CA GLU A 904 -4.81 -5.65 -28.98
C GLU A 904 -4.75 -4.20 -29.50
N GLU A 905 -5.69 -3.85 -30.38
CA GLU A 905 -5.82 -2.48 -30.88
C GLU A 905 -6.29 -1.54 -29.78
N VAL A 906 -5.70 -0.33 -29.73
CA VAL A 906 -6.07 0.71 -28.78
C VAL A 906 -7.55 1.10 -28.96
N GLN A 907 -8.34 0.92 -27.90
CA GLN A 907 -9.76 1.25 -27.91
C GLN A 907 -9.99 2.70 -27.48
N TYR A 908 -10.95 3.37 -28.12
CA TYR A 908 -11.33 4.76 -27.85
C TYR A 908 -12.80 4.86 -27.47
N VAL A 909 -13.14 5.82 -26.61
CA VAL A 909 -14.52 6.17 -26.28
C VAL A 909 -15.15 6.88 -27.48
N SER A 910 -16.33 6.43 -27.89
CA SER A 910 -17.02 6.97 -29.07
C SER A 910 -17.47 8.42 -28.91
N ASN A 911 -17.82 8.82 -27.68
CA ASN A 911 -18.17 10.19 -27.29
C ASN A 911 -17.35 10.61 -26.04
N PRO A 912 -16.11 11.11 -26.21
CA PRO A 912 -15.31 11.56 -25.08
C PRO A 912 -15.86 12.86 -24.49
N ASP A 913 -15.91 12.93 -23.16
CA ASP A 913 -16.26 14.14 -22.44
C ASP A 913 -15.25 15.25 -22.69
N LYS A 914 -15.75 16.49 -22.69
CA LYS A 914 -14.91 17.68 -22.70
C LYS A 914 -14.52 18.10 -21.28
N PRO A 915 -13.36 18.76 -21.11
CA PRO A 915 -13.02 19.38 -19.85
C PRO A 915 -14.01 20.51 -19.53
N ASP A 916 -14.37 20.65 -18.26
CA ASP A 916 -15.29 21.70 -17.83
C ASP A 916 -14.60 23.07 -17.88
N ASN A 917 -15.39 24.12 -18.15
CA ASN A 917 -14.96 25.50 -18.03
C ASN A 917 -15.06 25.94 -16.55
N LEU A 918 -13.91 26.10 -15.88
CA LEU A 918 -13.88 26.41 -14.45
C LEU A 918 -14.09 27.90 -14.14
N THR A 919 -14.04 28.79 -15.15
CA THR A 919 -14.02 30.26 -14.98
C THR A 919 -15.18 31.01 -15.66
N GLY A 920 -15.94 30.35 -16.54
CA GLY A 920 -17.07 30.92 -17.28
C GLY A 920 -18.45 30.39 -16.84
N ASN A 921 -19.49 30.68 -17.63
CA ASN A 921 -20.82 30.12 -17.41
C ASN A 921 -20.74 28.58 -17.55
N PRO A 922 -21.10 27.79 -16.51
CA PRO A 922 -20.90 26.34 -16.53
C PRO A 922 -21.58 25.63 -17.71
N ASP A 923 -22.55 26.26 -18.37
CA ASP A 923 -23.37 25.69 -19.46
C ASP A 923 -22.72 25.62 -20.86
N GLU A 924 -21.53 26.18 -21.09
CA GLU A 924 -20.97 26.27 -22.46
C GLU A 924 -20.31 24.98 -23.00
N ASN A 925 -20.09 23.96 -22.16
CA ASN A 925 -19.47 22.67 -22.57
C ASN A 925 -20.08 21.45 -21.86
N VAL A 926 -21.32 21.56 -21.38
CA VAL A 926 -22.04 20.48 -20.68
C VAL A 926 -22.50 19.44 -21.68
N ASP A 927 -22.40 18.14 -21.35
CA ASP A 927 -22.93 17.09 -22.21
C ASP A 927 -24.45 17.32 -22.38
N PRO A 928 -25.02 17.24 -23.60
CA PRO A 928 -26.45 17.42 -23.83
C PRO A 928 -27.36 16.62 -22.88
N ILE A 929 -26.87 15.52 -22.28
CA ILE A 929 -27.63 14.68 -21.35
C ILE A 929 -27.54 15.09 -19.87
N ASP A 930 -26.50 15.83 -19.44
CA ASP A 930 -26.15 16.03 -18.01
C ASP A 930 -27.28 16.68 -17.17
N ASN A 931 -28.19 17.42 -17.82
CA ASN A 931 -29.31 18.12 -17.18
C ASN A 931 -30.69 17.52 -17.51
N ILE A 932 -30.74 16.39 -18.22
CA ILE A 932 -31.99 15.71 -18.57
C ILE A 932 -32.11 14.46 -17.69
N LYS A 933 -33.26 14.28 -17.04
CA LYS A 933 -33.53 13.12 -16.17
C LYS A 933 -34.90 12.54 -16.50
N GLY A 934 -35.11 11.26 -16.20
CA GLY A 934 -36.42 10.61 -16.35
C GLY A 934 -36.67 9.93 -17.69
N TYR A 935 -35.64 9.79 -18.53
CA TYR A 935 -35.65 8.92 -19.71
C TYR A 935 -35.31 7.47 -19.32
N ASP A 936 -35.57 6.52 -20.21
CA ASP A 936 -35.30 5.10 -20.00
C ASP A 936 -35.23 4.42 -21.37
N VAL A 937 -34.15 3.72 -21.70
CA VAL A 937 -34.14 2.84 -22.87
C VAL A 937 -34.48 1.42 -22.44
N ALA A 938 -34.84 0.57 -23.41
CA ALA A 938 -35.10 -0.84 -23.16
C ALA A 938 -34.88 -1.64 -24.44
N VAL A 939 -34.41 -2.87 -24.28
CA VAL A 939 -34.42 -3.85 -25.36
C VAL A 939 -35.85 -4.35 -25.54
N THR A 940 -36.40 -4.19 -26.73
CA THR A 940 -37.78 -4.60 -27.07
C THR A 940 -37.85 -5.73 -28.09
N GLY A 941 -36.72 -6.08 -28.72
CA GLY A 941 -36.61 -7.25 -29.59
C GLY A 941 -35.18 -7.46 -30.10
N VAL A 942 -34.84 -8.72 -30.34
CA VAL A 942 -33.53 -9.15 -30.84
C VAL A 942 -33.71 -10.14 -31.99
N ARG A 943 -33.05 -9.87 -33.12
CA ARG A 943 -33.08 -10.69 -34.34
C ARG A 943 -31.67 -11.01 -34.82
N TRP A 944 -31.48 -12.21 -35.34
CA TRP A 944 -30.31 -12.61 -36.10
C TRP A 944 -30.72 -12.98 -37.51
N GLU A 945 -29.92 -12.59 -38.50
CA GLU A 945 -30.19 -12.93 -39.89
C GLU A 945 -28.91 -12.94 -40.72
N LYS A 946 -28.97 -13.66 -41.84
CA LYS A 946 -27.94 -13.63 -42.88
C LYS A 946 -28.13 -12.42 -43.79
N ALA A 947 -27.17 -12.19 -44.69
CA ALA A 947 -27.23 -11.10 -45.67
C ALA A 947 -28.48 -11.15 -46.59
N ASP A 948 -29.05 -12.33 -46.80
CA ASP A 948 -30.29 -12.55 -47.58
C ASP A 948 -31.58 -12.40 -46.74
N GLY A 949 -31.47 -12.07 -45.45
CA GLY A 949 -32.58 -11.93 -44.52
C GLY A 949 -33.08 -13.24 -43.91
N ASN A 950 -32.50 -14.39 -44.26
CA ASN A 950 -32.89 -15.68 -43.70
C ASN A 950 -32.28 -15.88 -42.31
N THR A 951 -33.09 -16.41 -41.39
CA THR A 951 -32.76 -16.57 -39.97
C THR A 951 -32.33 -17.99 -39.57
N ASP A 952 -32.43 -18.96 -40.47
CA ASP A 952 -31.92 -20.31 -40.28
C ASP A 952 -30.41 -20.34 -40.52
N LEU A 953 -29.66 -20.69 -39.47
CA LEU A 953 -28.20 -20.60 -39.45
C LEU A 953 -27.52 -21.96 -39.66
N LYS A 954 -26.53 -21.98 -40.54
CA LYS A 954 -25.59 -23.07 -40.76
C LYS A 954 -24.17 -22.63 -40.43
N GLU A 955 -23.32 -23.59 -40.12
CA GLU A 955 -21.89 -23.35 -39.90
C GLU A 955 -21.28 -22.58 -41.08
N GLY A 956 -20.54 -21.51 -40.77
CA GLY A 956 -19.88 -20.63 -41.74
C GLY A 956 -20.73 -19.44 -42.21
N ASP A 957 -22.03 -19.39 -41.90
CA ASP A 957 -22.89 -18.27 -42.30
C ASP A 957 -22.41 -16.95 -41.68
N LYS A 958 -22.46 -15.87 -42.47
CA LYS A 958 -22.24 -14.49 -41.98
C LYS A 958 -23.55 -13.93 -41.45
N VAL A 959 -23.61 -13.68 -40.14
CA VAL A 959 -24.81 -13.32 -39.39
C VAL A 959 -24.69 -11.90 -38.85
N THR A 960 -25.71 -11.08 -39.08
CA THR A 960 -25.86 -9.79 -38.40
C THR A 960 -26.89 -9.90 -37.28
N PHE A 961 -26.61 -9.26 -36.14
CA PHE A 961 -27.54 -9.12 -35.03
C PHE A 961 -28.17 -7.72 -35.07
N LYS A 962 -29.50 -7.69 -34.99
CA LYS A 962 -30.32 -6.47 -34.95
C LYS A 962 -31.07 -6.39 -33.62
N VAL A 963 -31.11 -5.19 -33.04
CA VAL A 963 -31.73 -4.93 -31.74
C VAL A 963 -32.65 -3.72 -31.84
N ALA A 964 -33.91 -3.91 -31.44
CA ALA A 964 -34.88 -2.83 -31.31
C ALA A 964 -34.81 -2.21 -29.91
N ILE A 965 -34.40 -0.95 -29.85
CA ILE A 965 -34.21 -0.16 -28.63
C ILE A 965 -35.32 0.87 -28.54
N LYS A 966 -36.10 0.86 -27.46
CA LYS A 966 -37.21 1.79 -27.25
C LYS A 966 -36.94 2.73 -26.09
N ASN A 967 -37.22 4.02 -26.25
CA ASN A 967 -37.36 4.92 -25.11
C ASN A 967 -38.73 4.70 -24.45
N THR A 968 -38.76 4.16 -23.23
CA THR A 968 -40.01 3.72 -22.57
C THR A 968 -40.71 4.83 -21.80
N LYS A 969 -40.05 5.98 -21.58
CA LYS A 969 -40.58 7.11 -20.80
C LYS A 969 -41.00 8.27 -21.69
N ASN A 970 -41.56 9.29 -21.04
CA ASN A 970 -42.08 10.51 -21.64
C ASN A 970 -41.03 11.62 -21.78
N VAL A 971 -39.74 11.33 -21.54
CA VAL A 971 -38.63 12.28 -21.66
C VAL A 971 -37.79 11.92 -22.88
N ASN A 972 -37.52 12.89 -23.75
CA ASN A 972 -36.72 12.69 -24.95
C ASN A 972 -35.23 12.55 -24.60
N ILE A 973 -34.53 11.67 -25.32
CA ILE A 973 -33.07 11.66 -25.37
C ILE A 973 -32.66 12.60 -26.52
N PRO A 974 -31.86 13.65 -26.27
CA PRO A 974 -31.49 14.63 -27.29
C PRO A 974 -30.54 14.05 -28.34
N ALA A 975 -30.42 14.74 -29.48
CA ALA A 975 -29.40 14.43 -30.48
C ALA A 975 -27.98 14.72 -29.95
N ASN A 976 -26.98 14.09 -30.55
CA ASN A 976 -25.57 14.05 -30.17
C ASN A 976 -25.27 13.29 -28.86
N VAL A 977 -26.20 12.46 -28.39
CA VAL A 977 -25.96 11.48 -27.32
C VAL A 977 -25.86 10.10 -27.97
N ALA A 978 -24.67 9.50 -27.93
CA ALA A 978 -24.37 8.23 -28.59
C ALA A 978 -25.04 7.05 -27.88
N LEU A 979 -25.94 6.35 -28.58
CA LEU A 979 -26.59 5.12 -28.14
C LEU A 979 -26.10 3.93 -28.97
N ALA A 980 -25.62 2.90 -28.30
CA ALA A 980 -25.18 1.66 -28.94
C ALA A 980 -25.64 0.44 -28.14
N PHE A 981 -25.48 -0.75 -28.70
CA PHE A 981 -25.62 -2.00 -27.96
C PHE A 981 -24.40 -2.90 -28.17
N LYS A 982 -24.16 -3.75 -27.17
CA LYS A 982 -23.19 -4.84 -27.20
C LYS A 982 -23.92 -6.17 -27.26
N VAL A 983 -23.50 -7.04 -28.17
CA VAL A 983 -23.85 -8.46 -28.18
C VAL A 983 -22.69 -9.25 -27.60
N SER A 984 -22.97 -10.19 -26.71
CA SER A 984 -22.00 -11.14 -26.18
C SER A 984 -22.51 -12.56 -26.35
N LEU A 985 -21.76 -13.39 -27.08
CA LEU A 985 -22.06 -14.80 -27.31
C LEU A 985 -21.33 -15.68 -26.30
N ASP A 986 -22.02 -16.71 -25.82
CA ASP A 986 -21.51 -17.83 -25.01
C ASP A 986 -20.72 -17.41 -23.78
N GLY A 987 -21.30 -16.48 -23.00
CA GLY A 987 -20.67 -15.95 -21.79
C GLY A 987 -19.57 -14.93 -22.07
N GLY A 988 -19.57 -14.29 -23.25
CA GLY A 988 -18.64 -13.22 -23.60
C GLY A 988 -17.39 -13.67 -24.37
N LYS A 989 -17.36 -14.91 -24.86
CA LYS A 989 -16.25 -15.42 -25.68
C LYS A 989 -16.08 -14.67 -27.00
N GLN A 990 -17.18 -14.17 -27.55
CA GLN A 990 -17.19 -13.27 -28.70
C GLN A 990 -18.13 -12.11 -28.40
N THR A 991 -17.72 -10.89 -28.74
CA THR A 991 -18.53 -9.70 -28.51
C THR A 991 -18.55 -8.79 -29.73
N PHE A 992 -19.71 -8.24 -30.04
CA PHE A 992 -19.93 -7.36 -31.19
C PHE A 992 -20.59 -6.07 -30.73
N MET A 993 -20.13 -4.94 -31.26
CA MET A 993 -20.71 -3.62 -30.98
C MET A 993 -21.58 -3.18 -32.15
N SER A 994 -22.65 -2.45 -31.84
CA SER A 994 -23.48 -1.79 -32.85
C SER A 994 -22.79 -0.59 -33.48
N GLN A 995 -23.32 -0.15 -34.61
CA GLN A 995 -23.12 1.24 -35.03
C GLN A 995 -23.69 2.17 -33.95
N SER A 996 -23.01 3.28 -33.70
CA SER A 996 -23.50 4.31 -32.77
C SER A 996 -24.69 5.05 -33.39
N TYR A 997 -25.70 5.33 -32.58
CA TYR A 997 -26.87 6.10 -32.94
C TYR A 997 -26.95 7.38 -32.10
N ASP A 998 -26.81 8.52 -32.74
CA ASP A 998 -26.67 9.83 -32.09
C ASP A 998 -27.79 10.82 -32.49
N LYS A 999 -28.81 10.37 -33.22
CA LYS A 999 -29.87 11.25 -33.75
C LYS A 999 -30.90 11.69 -32.69
N GLY A 1000 -30.75 11.22 -31.45
CA GLY A 1000 -31.72 11.37 -30.38
C GLY A 1000 -32.88 10.39 -30.49
N LEU A 1001 -33.54 10.09 -29.38
CA LEU A 1001 -34.64 9.12 -29.31
C LEU A 1001 -35.80 9.72 -28.52
N LYS A 1002 -36.90 10.05 -29.22
CA LYS A 1002 -38.07 10.69 -28.61
C LYS A 1002 -38.78 9.74 -27.64
N ALA A 1003 -39.55 10.31 -26.73
CA ALA A 1003 -40.44 9.58 -25.86
C ALA A 1003 -41.30 8.56 -26.64
N GLY A 1004 -41.21 7.28 -26.24
CA GLY A 1004 -41.95 6.18 -26.88
C GLY A 1004 -41.39 5.70 -28.22
N GLU A 1005 -40.36 6.35 -28.78
CA GLU A 1005 -39.75 5.99 -30.07
C GLU A 1005 -38.90 4.73 -29.97
N THR A 1006 -38.87 3.95 -31.05
CA THR A 1006 -38.03 2.75 -31.19
C THR A 1006 -37.09 2.92 -32.35
N VAL A 1007 -35.81 2.62 -32.13
CA VAL A 1007 -34.77 2.54 -33.15
C VAL A 1007 -34.28 1.11 -33.27
N ILE A 1008 -34.03 0.64 -34.49
CA ILE A 1008 -33.40 -0.66 -34.75
C ILE A 1008 -31.95 -0.42 -35.15
N LEU A 1009 -31.03 -0.97 -34.39
CA LEU A 1009 -29.60 -0.90 -34.65
C LEU A 1009 -29.07 -2.28 -35.03
N SER A 1010 -27.98 -2.32 -35.81
CA SER A 1010 -27.27 -3.55 -36.17
C SER A 1010 -25.84 -3.52 -35.64
N ILE A 1011 -25.28 -4.70 -35.38
CA ILE A 1011 -23.82 -4.85 -35.17
C ILE A 1011 -23.05 -4.32 -36.38
N LYS A 1012 -21.87 -3.74 -36.13
CA LYS A 1012 -20.99 -3.22 -37.18
C LYS A 1012 -20.43 -4.34 -38.06
N ASP A 1013 -19.94 -5.40 -37.42
CA ASP A 1013 -19.27 -6.52 -38.07
C ASP A 1013 -20.12 -7.79 -37.95
N ALA A 1014 -20.21 -8.56 -39.03
CA ALA A 1014 -20.98 -9.81 -39.04
C ALA A 1014 -20.27 -10.90 -38.21
N TRP A 1015 -21.03 -11.61 -37.38
CA TRP A 1015 -20.58 -12.84 -36.73
C TRP A 1015 -20.48 -13.98 -37.77
N THR A 1016 -19.52 -14.88 -37.61
CA THR A 1016 -19.42 -16.10 -38.43
C THR A 1016 -19.95 -17.26 -37.62
N ALA A 1017 -21.07 -17.86 -38.05
CA ALA A 1017 -21.78 -18.86 -37.28
C ALA A 1017 -20.93 -20.13 -37.07
N THR A 1018 -20.76 -20.53 -35.82
CA THR A 1018 -20.10 -21.78 -35.42
C THR A 1018 -21.14 -22.87 -35.13
N PRO A 1019 -20.89 -24.16 -35.38
CA PRO A 1019 -21.90 -25.20 -35.20
C PRO A 1019 -22.22 -25.46 -33.71
N GLY A 1020 -23.51 -25.66 -33.40
CA GLY A 1020 -23.99 -26.02 -32.06
C GLY A 1020 -24.88 -24.98 -31.40
N SER A 1021 -25.05 -25.12 -30.08
CA SER A 1021 -25.85 -24.25 -29.23
C SER A 1021 -25.15 -22.94 -28.89
N HIS A 1022 -25.87 -21.82 -28.99
CA HIS A 1022 -25.39 -20.50 -28.62
C HIS A 1022 -26.31 -19.79 -27.63
N VAL A 1023 -25.70 -19.08 -26.68
CA VAL A 1023 -26.37 -18.14 -25.78
C VAL A 1023 -25.93 -16.73 -26.13
N MET A 1024 -26.85 -15.88 -26.53
CA MET A 1024 -26.62 -14.49 -26.87
C MET A 1024 -27.19 -13.58 -25.80
N SER A 1025 -26.36 -12.67 -25.28
CA SER A 1025 -26.78 -11.58 -24.40
C SER A 1025 -26.58 -10.24 -25.09
N VAL A 1026 -27.58 -9.38 -24.99
CA VAL A 1026 -27.58 -8.01 -25.50
C VAL A 1026 -27.57 -7.05 -24.32
N LEU A 1027 -26.75 -6.00 -24.40
CA LEU A 1027 -26.74 -4.88 -23.47
C LEU A 1027 -26.80 -3.57 -24.26
N VAL A 1028 -27.88 -2.81 -24.08
CA VAL A 1028 -28.02 -1.44 -24.58
C VAL A 1028 -27.30 -0.48 -23.64
N ASP A 1029 -26.73 0.57 -24.23
CA ASP A 1029 -25.87 1.56 -23.56
C ASP A 1029 -24.72 0.93 -22.74
N PRO A 1030 -23.88 0.08 -23.38
CA PRO A 1030 -22.76 -0.57 -22.69
C PRO A 1030 -21.69 0.44 -22.22
N GLU A 1031 -21.65 1.62 -22.82
CA GLU A 1031 -20.75 2.72 -22.46
C GLU A 1031 -21.35 3.65 -21.38
N ASN A 1032 -22.58 3.41 -20.92
CA ASN A 1032 -23.26 4.23 -19.91
C ASN A 1032 -23.30 5.73 -20.28
N ASN A 1033 -23.58 6.03 -21.54
CA ASN A 1033 -23.80 7.38 -22.07
C ASN A 1033 -25.15 7.95 -21.62
N LEU A 1034 -26.03 7.13 -21.03
CA LEU A 1034 -27.30 7.50 -20.44
C LEU A 1034 -27.25 7.25 -18.91
N PRO A 1035 -26.48 8.05 -18.13
CA PRO A 1035 -26.20 7.74 -16.73
C PRO A 1035 -27.43 7.80 -15.81
N ALA A 1036 -28.40 8.69 -16.13
CA ALA A 1036 -29.60 8.97 -15.33
C ALA A 1036 -30.87 8.24 -15.80
N GLU A 1037 -30.73 7.05 -16.40
CA GLU A 1037 -31.86 6.19 -16.72
C GLU A 1037 -32.66 5.79 -15.47
N VAL A 1038 -33.98 5.71 -15.64
CA VAL A 1038 -34.89 5.31 -14.56
C VAL A 1038 -34.72 3.83 -14.20
N THR A 1039 -34.40 2.96 -15.16
CA THR A 1039 -34.22 1.52 -14.97
C THR A 1039 -33.12 1.03 -15.92
N LYS A 1040 -32.23 0.15 -15.47
CA LYS A 1040 -31.13 -0.38 -16.31
C LYS A 1040 -31.25 -1.87 -16.57
N GLU A 1041 -32.15 -2.53 -15.86
CA GLU A 1041 -32.41 -3.96 -15.92
C GLU A 1041 -33.07 -4.37 -17.24
N ASN A 1042 -33.89 -3.48 -17.81
CA ASN A 1042 -34.55 -3.63 -19.12
C ASN A 1042 -33.64 -3.30 -20.31
N ASN A 1043 -32.40 -2.84 -20.07
CA ASN A 1043 -31.39 -2.67 -21.12
C ASN A 1043 -30.73 -3.98 -21.55
N LYS A 1044 -31.13 -5.10 -20.94
CA LYS A 1044 -30.55 -6.41 -21.18
C LYS A 1044 -31.58 -7.41 -21.69
N GLN A 1045 -31.18 -8.24 -22.64
CA GLN A 1045 -31.98 -9.40 -23.08
C GLN A 1045 -31.08 -10.57 -23.45
N GLU A 1046 -31.49 -11.80 -23.12
CA GLU A 1046 -30.83 -13.04 -23.52
C GLU A 1046 -31.69 -13.82 -24.53
N LYS A 1047 -31.04 -14.45 -25.51
CA LYS A 1047 -31.65 -15.37 -26.48
C LYS A 1047 -30.76 -16.59 -26.66
N ARG A 1048 -31.35 -17.75 -26.95
CA ARG A 1048 -30.68 -19.02 -27.13
C ARG A 1048 -31.02 -19.62 -28.48
N PHE A 1049 -30.04 -19.92 -29.32
CA PHE A 1049 -30.31 -20.45 -30.66
C PHE A 1049 -29.31 -21.53 -31.06
N ASN A 1050 -29.60 -22.23 -32.16
CA ASN A 1050 -28.79 -23.33 -32.68
C ASN A 1050 -28.27 -23.00 -34.08
N VAL A 1051 -27.05 -23.44 -34.37
CA VAL A 1051 -26.45 -23.41 -35.72
C VAL A 1051 -26.18 -24.83 -36.18
N VAL A 1052 -26.70 -25.20 -37.35
CA VAL A 1052 -26.57 -26.56 -37.89
C VAL A 1052 -25.17 -26.78 -38.48
N GLY A 1053 -24.47 -27.82 -38.03
CA GLY A 1053 -23.18 -28.24 -38.61
C GLY A 1053 -23.31 -28.88 -40.00
N ASN A 1054 -22.35 -28.64 -40.88
CA ASN A 1054 -22.46 -28.98 -42.31
C ASN A 1054 -22.05 -30.44 -42.59
N SER A 1055 -22.99 -31.33 -42.96
CA SER A 1055 -22.70 -32.77 -43.14
C SER A 1055 -22.17 -33.19 -44.51
N ASP A 1056 -22.21 -32.32 -45.53
CA ASP A 1056 -21.99 -32.70 -46.94
C ASP A 1056 -20.82 -31.96 -47.62
N ASP A 1057 -19.97 -31.28 -46.84
CA ASP A 1057 -18.83 -30.52 -47.36
C ASP A 1057 -17.60 -31.43 -47.57
N TYR A 1058 -17.21 -31.62 -48.83
CA TYR A 1058 -16.02 -32.38 -49.27
C TYR A 1058 -14.74 -31.52 -49.32
N GLY A 1059 -14.80 -30.25 -48.91
CA GLY A 1059 -13.71 -29.29 -49.00
C GLY A 1059 -13.53 -28.74 -50.43
N THR A 1060 -12.67 -27.73 -50.57
CA THR A 1060 -12.40 -27.03 -51.84
C THR A 1060 -10.97 -27.30 -52.34
N PHE A 1061 -10.76 -27.28 -53.65
CA PHE A 1061 -9.43 -27.32 -54.27
C PHE A 1061 -9.33 -26.29 -55.40
N THR A 1062 -8.11 -25.89 -55.75
CA THR A 1062 -7.85 -24.99 -56.88
C THR A 1062 -7.49 -25.82 -58.11
N PRO A 1063 -8.23 -25.74 -59.23
CA PRO A 1063 -7.90 -26.49 -60.44
C PRO A 1063 -6.52 -26.12 -61.00
N VAL A 1064 -5.78 -27.13 -61.48
CA VAL A 1064 -4.48 -26.95 -62.13
C VAL A 1064 -4.43 -27.70 -63.46
N THR A 1065 -3.58 -27.24 -64.38
CA THR A 1065 -3.44 -27.82 -65.73
C THR A 1065 -2.07 -28.44 -65.93
N GLY A 1066 -1.99 -29.53 -66.71
CA GLY A 1066 -0.71 -30.17 -67.09
C GLY A 1066 -0.53 -31.60 -66.57
N GLY A 1067 -1.51 -32.16 -65.87
CA GLY A 1067 -1.44 -33.47 -65.20
C GLY A 1067 -2.56 -33.66 -64.18
N TYR A 1068 -2.48 -34.72 -63.38
CA TYR A 1068 -3.33 -34.87 -62.19
C TYR A 1068 -2.67 -34.18 -60.98
N ASP A 1069 -3.45 -33.80 -59.97
CA ASP A 1069 -2.96 -33.14 -58.73
C ASP A 1069 -3.80 -33.62 -57.55
N LEU A 1070 -3.26 -34.47 -56.66
CA LEU A 1070 -4.04 -35.09 -55.61
C LEU A 1070 -3.95 -34.27 -54.31
N VAL A 1071 -5.09 -33.75 -53.86
CA VAL A 1071 -5.17 -32.83 -52.74
C VAL A 1071 -5.99 -33.43 -51.61
N VAL A 1072 -5.45 -33.47 -50.39
CA VAL A 1072 -6.26 -33.80 -49.21
C VAL A 1072 -7.07 -32.57 -48.83
N THR A 1073 -8.38 -32.59 -49.10
CA THR A 1073 -9.26 -31.44 -48.85
C THR A 1073 -9.92 -31.49 -47.47
N LYS A 1074 -10.00 -32.67 -46.84
CA LYS A 1074 -10.63 -32.83 -45.52
C LYS A 1074 -10.18 -34.09 -44.80
N ILE A 1075 -10.07 -34.01 -43.46
CA ILE A 1075 -9.94 -35.17 -42.57
C ILE A 1075 -11.26 -35.33 -41.80
N LEU A 1076 -11.77 -36.56 -41.75
CA LEU A 1076 -13.01 -36.96 -41.11
C LEU A 1076 -12.72 -38.01 -40.04
N MET A 1077 -13.64 -38.16 -39.09
CA MET A 1077 -13.60 -39.18 -38.03
C MET A 1077 -14.91 -39.96 -38.01
N ASN A 1078 -14.87 -41.20 -37.52
CA ASN A 1078 -16.05 -42.05 -37.30
C ASN A 1078 -16.99 -41.53 -36.20
N THR A 1079 -16.56 -40.58 -35.37
CA THR A 1079 -17.33 -39.99 -34.29
C THR A 1079 -17.26 -38.46 -34.31
N LYS A 1080 -18.30 -37.79 -33.80
CA LYS A 1080 -18.41 -36.32 -33.68
C LYS A 1080 -17.97 -35.79 -32.31
N SER A 1081 -17.68 -36.68 -31.36
CA SER A 1081 -17.12 -36.38 -30.03
C SER A 1081 -16.17 -37.51 -29.63
N ILE A 1082 -15.06 -37.16 -29.00
CA ILE A 1082 -13.98 -38.08 -28.64
C ILE A 1082 -13.63 -37.83 -27.18
N LYS A 1083 -13.63 -38.90 -26.38
CA LYS A 1083 -13.11 -38.93 -25.02
C LYS A 1083 -11.81 -39.72 -24.97
N PRO A 1084 -10.99 -39.54 -23.93
CA PRO A 1084 -9.84 -40.40 -23.69
C PRO A 1084 -10.28 -41.88 -23.64
N GLY A 1085 -9.64 -42.73 -24.43
CA GLY A 1085 -9.94 -44.16 -24.57
C GLY A 1085 -10.81 -44.54 -25.78
N ASP A 1086 -11.43 -43.58 -26.48
CA ASP A 1086 -12.26 -43.87 -27.66
C ASP A 1086 -11.40 -44.37 -28.84
N ARG A 1087 -11.95 -45.30 -29.63
CA ARG A 1087 -11.33 -45.75 -30.89
C ARG A 1087 -11.77 -44.85 -32.05
N VAL A 1088 -10.83 -44.06 -32.54
CA VAL A 1088 -11.03 -43.07 -33.60
C VAL A 1088 -10.49 -43.63 -34.92
N ASN A 1089 -11.37 -43.78 -35.91
CA ASN A 1089 -11.01 -44.18 -37.27
C ASN A 1089 -11.06 -42.95 -38.17
N PHE A 1090 -9.94 -42.64 -38.83
CA PHE A 1090 -9.82 -41.47 -39.69
C PHE A 1090 -10.20 -41.79 -41.14
N SER A 1091 -10.83 -40.84 -41.80
CA SER A 1091 -10.99 -40.83 -43.26
C SER A 1091 -10.43 -39.53 -43.83
N ALA A 1092 -10.03 -39.55 -45.09
CA ALA A 1092 -9.66 -38.36 -45.84
C ALA A 1092 -10.54 -38.24 -47.08
N ILE A 1093 -10.84 -36.99 -47.45
CA ILE A 1093 -11.34 -36.65 -48.77
C ILE A 1093 -10.14 -36.20 -49.59
N VAL A 1094 -9.92 -36.86 -50.73
CA VAL A 1094 -8.88 -36.54 -51.70
C VAL A 1094 -9.54 -36.05 -52.98
N ALA A 1095 -9.23 -34.83 -53.40
CA ALA A 1095 -9.63 -34.30 -54.70
C ALA A 1095 -8.53 -34.52 -55.73
N ASN A 1096 -8.88 -34.72 -57.00
CA ASN A 1096 -7.95 -34.51 -58.08
C ASN A 1096 -8.17 -33.11 -58.66
N ALA A 1097 -7.31 -32.17 -58.28
CA ALA A 1097 -7.32 -30.80 -58.75
C ALA A 1097 -6.83 -30.64 -60.20
N GLY A 1098 -6.16 -31.64 -60.76
CA GLY A 1098 -5.60 -31.61 -62.09
C GLY A 1098 -6.62 -31.82 -63.22
N ASP A 1099 -6.20 -31.51 -64.44
CA ASP A 1099 -6.98 -31.63 -65.68
C ASP A 1099 -6.91 -33.03 -66.34
N LYS A 1100 -6.14 -33.96 -65.75
CA LYS A 1100 -6.09 -35.37 -66.14
C LYS A 1100 -6.57 -36.30 -65.03
N ASP A 1101 -7.07 -37.48 -65.38
CA ASP A 1101 -7.44 -38.52 -64.42
C ASP A 1101 -6.20 -39.09 -63.72
N ALA A 1102 -6.26 -39.25 -62.39
CA ALA A 1102 -5.25 -40.01 -61.66
C ALA A 1102 -5.45 -41.51 -61.95
N PRO A 1103 -4.36 -42.27 -62.15
CA PRO A 1103 -4.41 -43.64 -62.67
C PRO A 1103 -5.28 -44.56 -61.80
N ALA A 1104 -6.09 -45.40 -62.46
CA ALA A 1104 -6.81 -46.50 -61.84
C ALA A 1104 -5.94 -47.77 -61.82
N ASN A 1105 -6.19 -48.65 -60.85
CA ASN A 1105 -5.42 -49.85 -60.49
C ASN A 1105 -4.14 -49.62 -59.67
N ASP A 1106 -3.71 -48.36 -59.49
CA ASP A 1106 -2.76 -47.98 -58.45
C ASP A 1106 -3.49 -47.66 -57.14
N ILE A 1107 -2.85 -47.98 -56.00
CA ILE A 1107 -3.40 -47.75 -54.66
C ILE A 1107 -3.23 -46.27 -54.27
N LEU A 1108 -4.34 -45.56 -54.06
CA LEU A 1108 -4.37 -44.24 -53.44
C LEU A 1108 -4.11 -44.38 -51.93
N GLY A 1109 -2.82 -44.44 -51.61
CA GLY A 1109 -2.35 -44.52 -50.23
C GLY A 1109 -2.56 -43.20 -49.51
N VAL A 1110 -3.25 -43.21 -48.36
CA VAL A 1110 -3.31 -42.04 -47.46
C VAL A 1110 -2.95 -42.44 -46.05
N GLN A 1111 -1.91 -41.80 -45.53
CA GLN A 1111 -1.39 -42.00 -44.19
C GLN A 1111 -1.88 -40.90 -43.25
N PHE A 1112 -2.36 -41.25 -42.07
CA PHE A 1112 -2.71 -40.35 -40.97
C PHE A 1112 -1.68 -40.49 -39.84
N GLN A 1113 -0.97 -39.40 -39.58
CA GLN A 1113 0.05 -39.30 -38.54
C GLN A 1113 -0.47 -38.47 -37.37
N ILE A 1114 -0.38 -39.00 -36.15
CA ILE A 1114 -0.85 -38.32 -34.94
C ILE A 1114 0.35 -37.66 -34.25
N ASP A 1115 0.21 -36.39 -33.88
CA ASP A 1115 1.22 -35.58 -33.16
C ASP A 1115 2.60 -35.50 -33.84
N GLY A 1116 2.63 -35.65 -35.17
CA GLY A 1116 3.89 -35.70 -35.93
C GLY A 1116 4.76 -36.92 -35.63
N LYS A 1117 4.26 -37.90 -34.86
CA LYS A 1117 5.01 -39.08 -34.44
C LYS A 1117 5.05 -40.13 -35.53
N THR A 1118 6.25 -40.54 -35.95
CA THR A 1118 6.47 -41.49 -37.05
C THR A 1118 6.19 -42.95 -36.69
N ASP A 1119 5.90 -43.24 -35.43
CA ASP A 1119 5.54 -44.56 -34.91
C ASP A 1119 4.03 -44.71 -34.63
N ILE A 1120 3.28 -43.60 -34.59
CA ILE A 1120 1.83 -43.57 -34.34
C ILE A 1120 1.09 -43.19 -35.63
N ILE A 1121 0.88 -44.19 -36.49
CA ILE A 1121 0.34 -43.99 -37.83
C ILE A 1121 -0.77 -45.00 -38.11
N THR A 1122 -1.85 -44.52 -38.73
CA THR A 1122 -2.86 -45.34 -39.41
C THR A 1122 -2.94 -44.96 -40.88
N TRP A 1123 -3.32 -45.86 -41.79
CA TRP A 1123 -3.33 -45.58 -43.24
C TRP A 1123 -4.47 -46.29 -43.97
N SER A 1124 -4.81 -45.77 -45.16
CA SER A 1124 -5.66 -46.40 -46.17
C SER A 1124 -4.80 -46.85 -47.34
N ASP A 1125 -4.88 -48.12 -47.71
CA ASP A 1125 -4.15 -48.77 -48.80
C ASP A 1125 -5.05 -49.68 -49.68
N ASP A 1126 -6.36 -49.48 -49.63
CA ASP A 1126 -7.36 -50.33 -50.30
C ASP A 1126 -8.13 -49.63 -51.45
N TYR A 1127 -7.90 -48.33 -51.68
CA TYR A 1127 -8.58 -47.57 -52.73
C TYR A 1127 -7.83 -47.62 -54.08
N THR A 1128 -8.37 -48.33 -55.07
CA THR A 1128 -7.70 -48.56 -56.38
C THR A 1128 -8.43 -47.99 -57.60
N LYS A 1129 -9.52 -47.24 -57.40
CA LYS A 1129 -10.42 -46.82 -58.50
C LYS A 1129 -9.91 -45.62 -59.31
N GLY A 1130 -8.77 -45.04 -58.95
CA GLY A 1130 -8.32 -43.75 -59.46
C GLY A 1130 -9.22 -42.59 -59.02
N VAL A 1131 -8.80 -41.36 -59.27
CA VAL A 1131 -9.58 -40.14 -58.99
C VAL A 1131 -9.68 -39.33 -60.28
N LYS A 1132 -10.88 -39.24 -60.84
CA LYS A 1132 -11.10 -38.48 -62.07
C LYS A 1132 -10.79 -37.00 -61.89
N SER A 1133 -10.36 -36.35 -62.95
CA SER A 1133 -10.13 -34.90 -62.98
C SER A 1133 -11.31 -34.15 -62.35
N HIS A 1134 -10.99 -33.28 -61.40
CA HIS A 1134 -11.92 -32.44 -60.64
C HIS A 1134 -12.99 -33.20 -59.85
N LYS A 1135 -12.73 -34.47 -59.51
CA LYS A 1135 -13.59 -35.30 -58.64
C LYS A 1135 -12.90 -35.63 -57.33
N PHE A 1136 -13.69 -36.15 -56.40
CA PHE A 1136 -13.26 -36.51 -55.06
C PHE A 1136 -13.32 -38.02 -54.84
N ALA A 1137 -12.44 -38.51 -53.98
CA ALA A 1137 -12.47 -39.85 -53.41
C ALA A 1137 -12.46 -39.74 -51.88
N LYS A 1138 -13.25 -40.58 -51.21
CA LYS A 1138 -13.14 -40.77 -49.76
C LYS A 1138 -12.35 -42.04 -49.51
N VAL A 1139 -11.25 -41.91 -48.79
CA VAL A 1139 -10.42 -43.03 -48.33
C VAL A 1139 -10.50 -43.12 -46.82
N THR A 1140 -10.54 -44.34 -46.29
CA THR A 1140 -10.74 -44.58 -44.85
C THR A 1140 -9.65 -45.51 -44.36
N ALA A 1141 -9.06 -45.22 -43.20
CA ALA A 1141 -7.96 -46.00 -42.70
C ALA A 1141 -8.36 -47.48 -42.49
N CYS A 1142 -7.62 -48.39 -43.11
CA CYS A 1142 -7.81 -49.83 -43.08
C CYS A 1142 -6.62 -50.59 -42.45
N GLY A 1143 -5.47 -49.93 -42.24
CA GLY A 1143 -4.25 -50.48 -41.63
C GLY A 1143 -3.46 -49.44 -40.83
N GLY A 1144 -2.26 -49.77 -40.36
CA GLY A 1144 -1.43 -48.87 -39.55
C GLY A 1144 -0.36 -49.56 -38.71
N THR A 1145 0.66 -48.83 -38.25
CA THR A 1145 1.60 -49.30 -37.21
C THR A 1145 0.88 -49.60 -35.90
N ILE A 1146 -0.20 -48.88 -35.64
CA ILE A 1146 -1.09 -49.06 -34.49
C ILE A 1146 -2.42 -49.75 -34.87
N GLY A 1147 -2.53 -50.27 -36.09
CA GLY A 1147 -3.78 -50.74 -36.68
C GLY A 1147 -4.63 -49.61 -37.29
N LYS A 1148 -5.88 -49.92 -37.65
CA LYS A 1148 -6.80 -49.00 -38.35
C LYS A 1148 -7.45 -47.92 -37.47
N ASP A 1149 -7.39 -48.06 -36.14
CA ASP A 1149 -8.04 -47.15 -35.20
C ASP A 1149 -6.99 -46.58 -34.24
N TRP A 1150 -7.00 -45.27 -34.03
CA TRP A 1150 -6.22 -44.61 -32.99
C TRP A 1150 -7.01 -44.60 -31.68
N ILE A 1151 -6.36 -44.94 -30.55
CA ILE A 1151 -6.98 -44.80 -29.23
C ILE A 1151 -6.69 -43.39 -28.71
N ALA A 1152 -7.74 -42.60 -28.55
CA ALA A 1152 -7.66 -41.21 -28.14
C ALA A 1152 -7.04 -41.05 -26.74
N THR A 1153 -6.10 -40.12 -26.60
CA THR A 1153 -5.55 -39.69 -25.31
C THR A 1153 -6.06 -38.29 -24.94
N GLU A 1154 -5.99 -37.93 -23.66
CA GLU A 1154 -6.41 -36.60 -23.20
C GLU A 1154 -5.40 -35.52 -23.64
N GLY A 1155 -5.90 -34.35 -24.03
CA GLY A 1155 -5.08 -33.20 -24.40
C GLY A 1155 -5.23 -32.77 -25.86
N LYS A 1156 -4.37 -31.83 -26.26
CA LYS A 1156 -4.29 -31.28 -27.63
C LYS A 1156 -3.46 -32.21 -28.51
N HIS A 1157 -4.04 -32.63 -29.61
CA HIS A 1157 -3.45 -33.52 -30.59
C HIS A 1157 -3.50 -32.91 -31.99
N THR A 1158 -2.59 -33.32 -32.86
CA THR A 1158 -2.66 -32.99 -34.29
C THR A 1158 -2.78 -34.26 -35.11
N VAL A 1159 -3.55 -34.21 -36.20
CA VAL A 1159 -3.67 -35.32 -37.15
C VAL A 1159 -3.31 -34.78 -38.52
N THR A 1160 -2.24 -35.31 -39.10
CA THR A 1160 -1.82 -34.96 -40.46
C THR A 1160 -2.08 -36.12 -41.40
N ALA A 1161 -2.92 -35.89 -42.41
CA ALA A 1161 -3.13 -36.83 -43.51
C ALA A 1161 -2.17 -36.50 -44.66
N TRP A 1162 -1.54 -37.52 -45.23
CA TRP A 1162 -0.57 -37.44 -46.31
C TRP A 1162 -0.92 -38.44 -47.40
N ILE A 1163 -0.89 -38.03 -48.66
CA ILE A 1163 -0.97 -38.97 -49.79
C ILE A 1163 0.41 -39.59 -49.99
N ASP A 1164 0.47 -40.92 -49.97
CA ASP A 1164 1.71 -41.66 -50.08
C ASP A 1164 2.19 -41.74 -51.54
N ASN A 1165 3.42 -41.28 -51.78
CA ASN A 1165 4.11 -41.38 -53.07
C ASN A 1165 5.32 -42.34 -53.01
N TYR A 1166 5.32 -43.30 -52.08
CA TYR A 1166 6.38 -44.29 -51.98
C TYR A 1166 6.49 -45.10 -53.28
N ALA A 1167 7.70 -45.09 -53.88
CA ALA A 1167 8.06 -45.77 -55.12
C ALA A 1167 7.62 -45.12 -56.46
N GLY A 1168 7.28 -43.83 -56.49
CA GLY A 1168 7.03 -43.11 -57.75
C GLY A 1168 5.71 -43.48 -58.44
N ARG A 1169 4.75 -43.99 -57.67
CA ARG A 1169 3.41 -44.39 -58.13
C ARG A 1169 2.61 -43.24 -58.73
N TYR A 1170 2.92 -42.00 -58.31
CA TYR A 1170 2.26 -40.78 -58.79
C TYR A 1170 3.22 -39.82 -59.50
N ALA A 1171 4.14 -40.35 -60.33
CA ALA A 1171 5.16 -39.56 -61.03
C ALA A 1171 4.63 -38.51 -62.02
N GLY A 1172 3.32 -38.51 -62.33
CA GLY A 1172 2.66 -37.54 -63.21
C GLY A 1172 1.90 -36.44 -62.46
N GLU A 1173 2.05 -36.35 -61.15
CA GLU A 1173 1.43 -35.33 -60.31
C GLU A 1173 2.16 -33.98 -60.42
N VAL A 1174 1.38 -32.90 -60.59
CA VAL A 1174 1.95 -31.57 -60.92
C VAL A 1174 2.21 -30.67 -59.72
N ASN A 1175 1.63 -30.98 -58.55
CA ASN A 1175 1.85 -30.27 -57.30
C ASN A 1175 1.85 -31.28 -56.16
N HIS A 1176 2.94 -31.33 -55.39
CA HIS A 1176 3.06 -32.25 -54.27
C HIS A 1176 2.91 -31.55 -52.91
N ASN A 1177 2.83 -30.21 -52.89
CA ASN A 1177 2.82 -29.43 -51.65
C ASN A 1177 1.46 -29.46 -50.93
N ASN A 1178 0.41 -29.77 -51.67
CA ASN A 1178 -1.00 -29.84 -51.26
C ASN A 1178 -1.47 -31.29 -50.99
N ASN A 1179 -0.57 -32.26 -51.05
CA ASN A 1179 -0.81 -33.68 -50.74
C ASN A 1179 -0.94 -33.96 -49.24
N LYS A 1180 -0.97 -32.90 -48.41
CA LYS A 1180 -1.05 -33.00 -46.95
C LYS A 1180 -2.07 -32.02 -46.38
N LEU A 1181 -2.74 -32.45 -45.31
CA LEU A 1181 -3.61 -31.60 -44.50
C LEU A 1181 -3.41 -31.94 -43.03
N THR A 1182 -3.22 -30.93 -42.18
CA THR A 1182 -3.14 -31.09 -40.72
C THR A 1182 -4.37 -30.46 -40.07
N ILE A 1183 -4.99 -31.19 -39.14
CA ILE A 1183 -6.03 -30.67 -38.24
C ILE A 1183 -5.60 -30.81 -36.78
N GLU A 1184 -6.19 -30.00 -35.90
CA GLU A 1184 -6.01 -30.09 -34.45
C GLU A 1184 -7.25 -30.68 -33.75
N LEU A 1185 -7.04 -31.51 -32.74
CA LEU A 1185 -8.06 -32.14 -31.90
C LEU A 1185 -7.77 -31.86 -30.43
N ASN A 1186 -8.69 -31.23 -29.71
CA ASN A 1186 -8.59 -31.02 -28.26
C ASN A 1186 -9.51 -32.00 -27.52
N ILE A 1187 -8.94 -33.02 -26.87
CA ILE A 1187 -9.67 -34.12 -26.23
C ILE A 1187 -9.77 -33.87 -24.71
N PRO A 1188 -10.97 -33.94 -24.08
CA PRO A 1188 -12.23 -34.37 -24.68
C PRO A 1188 -12.80 -33.34 -25.66
N THR A 1189 -13.11 -33.77 -26.89
CA THR A 1189 -13.88 -32.92 -27.81
C THR A 1189 -15.33 -32.94 -27.32
N GLY A 1190 -15.79 -31.78 -26.85
CA GLY A 1190 -17.16 -31.64 -26.36
C GLY A 1190 -18.17 -32.01 -27.45
N ALA A 1191 -19.23 -32.74 -27.09
CA ALA A 1191 -20.31 -33.02 -28.03
C ALA A 1191 -20.91 -31.69 -28.54
N ILE A 1192 -21.11 -31.56 -29.85
CA ILE A 1192 -21.96 -30.48 -30.41
C ILE A 1192 -23.35 -30.68 -29.79
N ARG A 1193 -23.72 -29.80 -28.87
CA ARG A 1193 -25.03 -29.82 -28.20
C ARG A 1193 -25.97 -28.89 -28.95
N TYR A 1194 -27.21 -29.33 -29.15
CA TYR A 1194 -28.30 -28.49 -29.65
C TYR A 1194 -29.27 -28.21 -28.50
N ILE A 1195 -29.76 -26.98 -28.41
CA ILE A 1195 -30.77 -26.57 -27.44
C ILE A 1195 -32.12 -27.10 -27.94
N ASN A 1196 -32.77 -27.98 -27.17
CA ASN A 1196 -34.05 -28.59 -27.56
C ASN A 1196 -35.19 -27.55 -27.68
N ASN A 1197 -35.10 -26.43 -26.96
CA ASN A 1197 -36.04 -25.30 -26.99
C ASN A 1197 -35.30 -24.01 -27.37
N ALA A 1198 -34.76 -23.94 -28.59
CA ALA A 1198 -34.13 -22.72 -29.10
C ALA A 1198 -35.18 -21.60 -29.28
N ASP A 1199 -34.83 -20.40 -28.85
CA ASP A 1199 -35.59 -19.18 -29.14
C ASP A 1199 -35.60 -18.91 -30.64
N GLN A 1200 -36.69 -18.31 -31.09
CA GLN A 1200 -36.80 -17.77 -32.44
C GLN A 1200 -36.35 -16.30 -32.46
N PRO A 1201 -35.82 -15.82 -33.60
CA PRO A 1201 -35.52 -14.40 -33.76
C PRO A 1201 -36.81 -13.59 -33.70
N ASP A 1202 -36.77 -12.43 -33.03
CA ASP A 1202 -37.94 -11.57 -32.94
C ASP A 1202 -38.24 -10.93 -34.30
N ASN A 1203 -39.52 -10.75 -34.62
CA ASN A 1203 -39.94 -10.04 -35.82
C ASN A 1203 -39.81 -8.53 -35.61
N LEU A 1204 -38.74 -7.93 -36.13
CA LEU A 1204 -38.49 -6.48 -36.04
C LEU A 1204 -39.12 -5.69 -37.21
N ASP A 1205 -39.70 -6.36 -38.20
CA ASP A 1205 -40.30 -5.72 -39.38
C ASP A 1205 -41.76 -5.28 -39.15
N VAL A 1206 -42.36 -5.72 -38.04
CA VAL A 1206 -43.69 -5.31 -37.58
C VAL A 1206 -43.52 -4.49 -36.31
N ILE A 1207 -43.55 -3.16 -36.41
CA ILE A 1207 -43.68 -2.29 -35.25
C ILE A 1207 -45.10 -2.51 -34.69
N PRO A 1208 -45.30 -3.12 -33.51
CA PRO A 1208 -46.64 -3.41 -33.02
C PRO A 1208 -47.31 -2.11 -32.58
N THR A 1209 -48.29 -1.63 -33.33
CA THR A 1209 -49.27 -0.67 -32.83
C THR A 1209 -50.43 -1.45 -32.21
N GLY A 1210 -50.26 -1.86 -30.96
CA GLY A 1210 -51.36 -2.35 -30.12
C GLY A 1210 -51.21 -3.80 -29.64
N VAL A 1211 -51.48 -3.99 -28.35
CA VAL A 1211 -51.40 -5.24 -27.58
C VAL A 1211 -52.21 -6.37 -28.25
N GLU A 1212 -51.55 -7.44 -28.67
CA GLU A 1212 -52.17 -8.57 -29.39
C GLU A 1212 -52.67 -9.74 -28.53
N ALA A 1213 -52.33 -9.83 -27.23
CA ALA A 1213 -52.81 -10.95 -26.41
C ALA A 1213 -53.06 -10.58 -24.93
N VAL A 1214 -54.21 -11.01 -24.40
CA VAL A 1214 -54.48 -11.18 -22.97
C VAL A 1214 -54.75 -12.65 -22.75
N ASN A 1215 -53.89 -13.31 -21.99
CA ASN A 1215 -53.94 -14.74 -21.75
C ASN A 1215 -54.92 -15.03 -20.59
N ALA A 1216 -56.15 -15.42 -20.92
CA ALA A 1216 -57.12 -15.92 -19.94
C ALA A 1216 -57.31 -17.43 -20.15
N GLY A 1217 -57.00 -18.22 -19.11
CA GLY A 1217 -57.11 -19.68 -19.14
C GLY A 1217 -58.52 -20.16 -19.47
N PHE A 1218 -58.61 -21.12 -20.39
CA PHE A 1218 -59.88 -21.69 -20.84
C PHE A 1218 -60.55 -22.52 -19.74
N GLY A 1219 -61.79 -22.17 -19.42
CA GLY A 1219 -62.72 -23.00 -18.66
C GLY A 1219 -64.14 -22.77 -19.17
N VAL A 1220 -64.63 -23.69 -19.99
CA VAL A 1220 -66.00 -23.83 -20.54
C VAL A 1220 -66.35 -22.92 -21.73
N GLN A 1221 -66.41 -23.48 -22.93
CA GLN A 1221 -67.12 -22.89 -24.07
C GLN A 1221 -68.63 -22.93 -23.77
N ASP A 1222 -69.23 -21.76 -23.53
CA ASP A 1222 -70.68 -21.60 -23.59
C ASP A 1222 -71.08 -20.69 -24.76
N THR A 1223 -72.34 -20.79 -25.17
CA THR A 1223 -72.89 -20.10 -26.34
C THR A 1223 -73.34 -18.67 -26.03
N TYR A 1224 -72.92 -18.07 -24.91
CA TYR A 1224 -73.23 -16.68 -24.60
C TYR A 1224 -72.25 -15.69 -25.26
N TYR A 1225 -72.73 -14.49 -25.53
CA TYR A 1225 -71.94 -13.30 -25.82
C TYR A 1225 -71.64 -12.59 -24.49
N TYR A 1226 -70.40 -12.17 -24.30
CA TYR A 1226 -69.94 -11.41 -23.14
C TYR A 1226 -69.48 -10.03 -23.59
N ASP A 1227 -69.81 -9.00 -22.83
CA ASP A 1227 -69.17 -7.69 -23.03
C ASP A 1227 -67.70 -7.72 -22.59
N LEU A 1228 -66.96 -6.64 -22.86
CA LEU A 1228 -65.54 -6.54 -22.51
C LEU A 1228 -65.29 -6.47 -20.99
N GLN A 1229 -66.35 -6.39 -20.17
CA GLN A 1229 -66.28 -6.48 -18.71
C GLN A 1229 -66.62 -7.90 -18.19
N GLY A 1230 -66.89 -8.86 -19.09
CA GLY A 1230 -67.11 -10.26 -18.73
C GLY A 1230 -68.55 -10.59 -18.30
N ARG A 1231 -69.53 -9.72 -18.59
CA ARG A 1231 -70.95 -9.96 -18.25
C ARG A 1231 -71.67 -10.67 -19.39
N ARG A 1232 -72.52 -11.67 -19.09
CA ARG A 1232 -73.34 -12.36 -20.09
C ARG A 1232 -74.42 -11.44 -20.67
N CYS A 1233 -74.43 -11.27 -21.98
CA CYS A 1233 -75.34 -10.39 -22.70
C CYS A 1233 -76.46 -11.15 -23.46
N GLY A 1234 -76.33 -12.45 -23.66
CA GLY A 1234 -77.33 -13.32 -24.31
C GLY A 1234 -76.69 -14.36 -25.22
N THR A 1235 -77.45 -15.33 -25.71
CA THR A 1235 -76.94 -16.43 -26.57
C THR A 1235 -77.00 -16.14 -28.07
N THR A 1236 -77.52 -14.97 -28.47
CA THR A 1236 -77.59 -14.56 -29.88
C THR A 1236 -77.15 -13.11 -30.04
N ALA A 1237 -76.69 -12.75 -31.24
CA ALA A 1237 -76.33 -11.38 -31.59
C ALA A 1237 -77.54 -10.41 -31.70
N LYS A 1238 -78.77 -10.94 -31.75
CA LYS A 1238 -79.98 -10.16 -32.04
C LYS A 1238 -80.41 -9.39 -30.79
N GLY A 1239 -80.29 -8.06 -30.84
CA GLY A 1239 -80.63 -7.16 -29.72
C GLY A 1239 -79.43 -6.65 -28.91
N LEU A 1240 -78.21 -7.10 -29.22
CA LEU A 1240 -76.98 -6.52 -28.67
C LEU A 1240 -76.72 -5.14 -29.30
N LYS A 1241 -76.18 -4.22 -28.50
CA LYS A 1241 -75.75 -2.90 -29.01
C LYS A 1241 -74.52 -3.08 -29.91
N ARG A 1242 -74.32 -2.14 -30.83
CA ARG A 1242 -73.11 -2.09 -31.67
C ARG A 1242 -71.86 -2.02 -30.80
N GLY A 1243 -70.93 -2.94 -30.97
CA GLY A 1243 -69.75 -3.05 -30.12
C GLY A 1243 -68.99 -4.36 -30.26
N VAL A 1244 -67.91 -4.51 -29.50
CA VAL A 1244 -67.07 -5.72 -29.49
C VAL A 1244 -67.46 -6.60 -28.30
N TYR A 1245 -67.69 -7.88 -28.57
CA TYR A 1245 -68.08 -8.90 -27.60
C TYR A 1245 -67.16 -10.11 -27.68
N ILE A 1246 -67.17 -10.96 -26.65
CA ILE A 1246 -66.53 -12.28 -26.65
C ILE A 1246 -67.62 -13.34 -26.78
N HIS A 1247 -67.54 -14.23 -27.77
CA HIS A 1247 -68.48 -15.35 -27.95
C HIS A 1247 -67.72 -16.59 -28.40
N ASN A 1248 -67.96 -17.74 -27.75
CA ASN A 1248 -67.21 -18.99 -27.97
C ASN A 1248 -65.67 -18.80 -27.95
N GLY A 1249 -65.18 -17.92 -27.06
CA GLY A 1249 -63.75 -17.62 -26.91
C GLY A 1249 -63.15 -16.77 -28.04
N LYS A 1250 -63.96 -16.19 -28.94
CA LYS A 1250 -63.49 -15.28 -30.00
C LYS A 1250 -64.08 -13.89 -29.86
N LYS A 1251 -63.32 -12.86 -30.25
CA LYS A 1251 -63.84 -11.50 -30.40
C LYS A 1251 -64.79 -11.45 -31.59
N VAL A 1252 -66.02 -10.99 -31.36
CA VAL A 1252 -67.05 -10.81 -32.38
C VAL A 1252 -67.50 -9.35 -32.35
N VAL A 1253 -67.55 -8.72 -33.50
CA VAL A 1253 -68.03 -7.33 -33.64
C VAL A 1253 -69.49 -7.39 -34.07
N ILE A 1254 -70.38 -6.88 -33.22
CA ILE A 1254 -71.77 -6.64 -33.58
C ILE A 1254 -71.85 -5.27 -34.23
N LYS A 1255 -72.17 -5.26 -35.52
CA LYS A 1255 -72.24 -4.07 -36.37
C LYS A 1255 -73.63 -3.49 -36.45
#